data_AF-A0A1Q9E3R5-F1
#
_entry.id   AF-A0A1Q9E3R5-F1
#
_cell.length_a   1.000
_cell.length_b   1.000
_cell.length_c   1.000
_cell.angle_alpha   90.00
_cell.angle_beta   90.00
_cell.angle_gamma   90.00
#
_symmetry.space_group_name_H-M   'P 1'
#
loop_
_entity.id
_entity.type
_entity.pdbx_description
1 polymer ?
#
loop_
_entity_poly.entity_id
_entity_poly.type
_entity_poly.pdbx_seq_one_letter_code
_entity_poly.pdbx_strand_id
1 'polypeptide(L)'
;MGKKGRSSPSYGVAKKKRKKRYATGGVRAVLKIGAVEATLDPKVGRAYVVLTLQSNRIITEWAELRKSSSVPPGGSVLGSTHLVPRGRLATAGTAPPLYEAMEFLATFGMAAKNMFDYNRENFQFDQEQRQSRELLRQTLQLKRFTLFREDIRDLVELTVGKMEMYHLVAALFMESSMALYFEGRIRHIAPPFVIGLLFISIASAYMYLLLAVWLSMHASICSHSLGVRLLTRFVRLPVPGMQQMGALNARLADYERQGVKNMLRVPVVGATQQWGKPGQRLDAIQEGQPSAGTDFLGEGVKAFNKDDNILGTAQGTLGKHVELFRKLQSKWQCFDAYARVCMALGANQLLLGLQYYLVVTCIIQYRCPSLCFALIAGFNSGGLVLATLDLAGIGVLKVIFLQMLGSVPVWIAAISLVMAKKSDEGIPLQTEDYPAAPLAYFLNLLWFEGLLWVAWPSQDEAALPRLFRSVIFLDVFEDAGTVAVEAEPQALHKALTRQATMNLQSTKAAPEPLDRTEVRRVDRALFLAHSALRRWEALPRMNSYNEDMRNEIQRLRRDFNLWHETFLGELSKRNKVDPEAVLPMDLRAWHELNDEEKKELDPFRGALLGPFRGADSQAFYYNLEGQTIDEAPHEDSEVLGMDQVRDHVEAAERAVQKLQGPGANNFRYSSSSDSDSDSSDGPRRGKSFVFSGNKKSWMPSLDHTPHLQRLPWKVLFYCTRSLQVGWLLMTVIYVLELFGLFELNVQVDKQKESIAEDGRLEEVEEEGHGVAEEQIGHGERRLGLRRLLGLLPWGRPEPDFVFRRWPVPWPSALIRPDSLHLSAGELVIGTPYQLYRAVPGSNSSWPLRRIAALQPKEDFAVGEVPLCEEAGSCLKATLSEGFLRLSLSGAGSESAVARISGSPWRNLAGIQVPCESLQTMLSAAQPEPVQGRCLLIAGWDGVRLPVAVIRRPMHGEQWPEVVHPFFDVPFKIPAGRPGALEARARPAEDSCAASNKEVLSLTLEPDAAQASLRLWALREGGELFSWELLSGRTLGRWNLPGFGRDFEAAAICTGQASGQGRAQLILAGRSRLGGQPIPELLISKIPNF
;
A
#
# COMPACT_ATOMS: atom_id res chain seq x y z
N MET A 1 -25.58 36.39 -71.19
CA MET A 1 -26.18 35.26 -71.94
C MET A 1 -26.18 34.05 -71.00
N GLY A 2 -27.21 33.26 -70.70
CA GLY A 2 -28.67 33.32 -70.68
C GLY A 2 -29.10 32.21 -69.67
N LYS A 3 -29.97 32.51 -68.66
CA LYS A 3 -31.39 32.06 -68.53
C LYS A 3 -31.57 30.53 -68.33
N LYS A 4 -32.28 29.96 -67.34
CA LYS A 4 -33.44 30.25 -66.44
C LYS A 4 -33.39 29.18 -65.29
N GLY A 5 -34.04 29.23 -64.11
CA GLY A 5 -34.98 30.15 -63.47
C GLY A 5 -35.89 29.42 -62.44
N ARG A 6 -36.08 30.06 -61.25
CA ARG A 6 -37.23 30.06 -60.29
C ARG A 6 -37.60 28.73 -59.57
N SER A 7 -38.03 28.67 -58.31
CA SER A 7 -38.89 29.53 -57.43
C SER A 7 -38.81 29.04 -55.95
N SER A 8 -38.54 29.89 -54.93
CA SER A 8 -39.47 30.46 -53.88
C SER A 8 -40.05 29.48 -52.81
N PRO A 9 -40.46 29.88 -51.57
CA PRO A 9 -40.14 31.05 -50.73
C PRO A 9 -39.87 30.74 -49.21
N SER A 10 -39.54 31.83 -48.49
CA SER A 10 -39.39 32.08 -47.04
C SER A 10 -40.55 31.64 -46.11
N TYR A 11 -40.23 31.22 -44.87
CA TYR A 11 -40.87 31.72 -43.64
C TYR A 11 -39.95 31.53 -42.41
N GLY A 12 -39.68 32.61 -41.68
CA GLY A 12 -38.98 32.61 -40.41
C GLY A 12 -39.91 32.44 -39.22
N VAL A 13 -39.46 31.75 -38.17
CA VAL A 13 -40.06 31.80 -36.84
C VAL A 13 -38.95 31.83 -35.78
N ALA A 14 -38.84 32.98 -35.10
CA ALA A 14 -38.04 33.16 -33.91
C ALA A 14 -38.69 32.45 -32.71
N LYS A 15 -37.92 31.69 -31.92
CA LYS A 15 -38.33 31.23 -30.59
C LYS A 15 -37.30 31.59 -29.52
N LYS A 16 -37.65 32.61 -28.73
CA LYS A 16 -37.16 32.92 -27.38
C LYS A 16 -37.10 31.64 -26.52
N LYS A 17 -35.94 31.32 -25.93
CA LYS A 17 -35.85 30.40 -24.79
C LYS A 17 -35.48 31.16 -23.51
N ARG A 18 -36.46 31.20 -22.61
CA ARG A 18 -36.38 31.62 -21.19
C ARG A 18 -35.33 30.78 -20.44
N LYS A 19 -34.41 31.45 -19.76
CA LYS A 19 -33.60 30.87 -18.68
C LYS A 19 -34.49 30.66 -17.45
N LYS A 20 -34.69 29.41 -17.02
CA LYS A 20 -35.05 29.08 -15.63
C LYS A 20 -33.79 28.60 -14.92
N ARG A 21 -33.39 29.32 -13.87
CA ARG A 21 -32.36 28.91 -12.92
C ARG A 21 -33.01 27.95 -11.93
N TYR A 22 -32.44 26.76 -11.77
CA TYR A 22 -32.56 25.99 -10.55
C TYR A 22 -31.19 26.02 -9.86
N ALA A 23 -31.21 26.40 -8.59
CA ALA A 23 -30.06 26.39 -7.70
C ALA A 23 -29.97 25.00 -7.07
N THR A 24 -28.86 24.31 -7.32
CA THR A 24 -28.42 23.16 -6.53
C THR A 24 -26.99 23.45 -6.10
N GLY A 25 -26.80 23.60 -4.79
CA GLY A 25 -25.50 23.79 -4.16
C GLY A 25 -24.64 22.56 -4.37
N GLY A 26 -23.58 22.69 -5.15
CA GLY A 26 -22.51 21.72 -5.29
C GLY A 26 -21.21 22.34 -4.81
N VAL A 27 -20.59 21.72 -3.81
CA VAL A 27 -19.22 22.01 -3.36
C VAL A 27 -18.29 21.77 -4.55
N ARG A 28 -17.67 22.86 -5.04
CA ARG A 28 -16.78 22.86 -6.20
C ARG A 28 -15.34 22.73 -5.71
N ALA A 29 -14.81 21.51 -5.66
CA ALA A 29 -13.36 21.31 -5.69
C ALA A 29 -12.90 21.54 -7.14
N VAL A 30 -12.25 22.67 -7.39
CA VAL A 30 -11.67 23.01 -8.70
C VAL A 30 -10.26 22.45 -8.75
N LEU A 31 -10.07 21.30 -9.40
CA LEU A 31 -8.76 20.90 -9.93
C LEU A 31 -8.59 21.64 -11.27
N LYS A 32 -7.77 22.69 -11.29
CA LYS A 32 -7.34 23.33 -12.56
C LYS A 32 -6.22 22.48 -13.15
N ILE A 33 -6.52 21.73 -14.21
CA ILE A 33 -5.51 21.17 -15.11
C ILE A 33 -5.21 22.24 -16.16
N GLY A 34 -3.93 22.51 -16.40
CA GLY A 34 -3.44 23.63 -17.23
C GLY A 34 -3.99 23.62 -18.65
N ALA A 35 -4.25 24.82 -19.19
CA ALA A 35 -4.65 25.02 -20.58
C ALA A 35 -3.42 24.99 -21.50
N VAL A 36 -3.54 24.30 -22.64
CA VAL A 36 -2.58 24.35 -23.75
C VAL A 36 -3.09 25.42 -24.72
N GLU A 37 -2.30 26.46 -24.94
CA GLU A 37 -2.63 27.53 -25.90
C GLU A 37 -1.68 27.39 -27.10
N ALA A 38 -2.24 27.03 -28.26
CA ALA A 38 -1.50 26.96 -29.52
C ALA A 38 -1.78 28.24 -30.31
N THR A 39 -0.73 28.98 -30.66
CA THR A 39 -0.83 30.15 -31.54
C THR A 39 -0.14 29.85 -32.86
N LEU A 40 -0.87 30.09 -33.95
CA LEU A 40 -0.38 29.96 -35.33
C LEU A 40 -0.01 31.35 -35.84
N ASP A 41 1.27 31.54 -36.21
CA ASP A 41 1.70 32.73 -36.94
C ASP A 41 1.50 32.50 -38.45
N PRO A 42 0.56 33.21 -39.10
CA PRO A 42 0.24 33.00 -40.52
C PRO A 42 1.37 33.42 -41.48
N LYS A 43 2.44 34.08 -41.01
CA LYS A 43 3.53 34.54 -41.89
C LYS A 43 4.72 33.60 -41.98
N VAL A 44 4.88 32.64 -41.06
CA VAL A 44 6.07 31.77 -40.98
C VAL A 44 5.74 30.28 -41.13
N GLY A 45 4.46 29.90 -41.14
CA GLY A 45 4.06 28.50 -41.29
C GLY A 45 4.56 27.59 -40.16
N ARG A 46 4.92 28.16 -39.01
CA ARG A 46 5.39 27.44 -37.81
C ARG A 46 4.39 27.65 -36.67
N ALA A 47 4.07 26.56 -35.97
CA ALA A 47 3.24 26.57 -34.78
C ALA A 47 4.12 26.48 -33.53
N TYR A 48 3.86 27.33 -32.53
CA TYR A 48 4.56 27.31 -31.25
C TYR A 48 3.59 26.87 -30.15
N VAL A 49 4.04 25.95 -29.29
CA VAL A 49 3.29 25.49 -28.10
C VAL A 49 4.17 25.73 -26.88
N VAL A 50 3.67 26.54 -25.94
CA VAL A 50 4.38 26.85 -24.69
C VAL A 50 3.73 26.06 -23.57
N LEU A 51 4.50 25.18 -22.92
CA LEU A 51 4.07 24.41 -21.75
C LEU A 51 4.68 25.02 -20.48
N THR A 52 3.86 25.63 -19.64
CA THR A 52 4.28 26.10 -18.30
C THR A 52 3.88 25.10 -17.22
N LEU A 53 4.85 24.48 -16.56
CA LEU A 53 4.67 23.66 -15.36
C LEU A 53 4.83 24.53 -14.10
N GLN A 54 3.74 24.78 -13.37
CA GLN A 54 3.81 25.35 -12.02
C GLN A 54 3.73 24.23 -10.96
N SER A 55 4.80 24.07 -10.20
CA SER A 55 4.89 23.21 -9.02
C SER A 55 4.34 23.95 -7.79
N ASN A 56 3.29 23.41 -7.16
CA ASN A 56 2.80 23.87 -5.86
C ASN A 56 3.07 22.82 -4.79
N ARG A 57 3.55 23.30 -3.64
CA ARG A 57 4.16 22.58 -2.52
C ARG A 57 3.12 22.31 -1.43
N ILE A 58 2.78 21.05 -1.13
CA ILE A 58 2.12 20.64 0.12
C ILE A 58 2.66 19.26 0.52
N ILE A 59 3.23 19.16 1.73
CA ILE A 59 3.14 18.07 2.73
C ILE A 59 4.36 18.18 3.66
N THR A 60 4.11 18.41 4.95
CA THR A 60 4.90 17.84 6.06
C THR A 60 3.99 17.73 7.28
N GLU A 61 3.75 16.50 7.74
CA GLU A 61 3.92 16.07 9.14
C GLU A 61 3.49 14.59 9.27
N TRP A 62 4.11 13.91 10.24
CA TRP A 62 3.77 12.62 10.89
C TRP A 62 5.02 11.75 11.07
N ALA A 63 5.73 11.97 12.18
CA ALA A 63 6.70 11.02 12.72
C ALA A 63 6.86 11.24 14.22
N GLU A 64 6.00 10.62 15.04
CA GLU A 64 6.29 10.32 16.44
C GLU A 64 5.25 9.34 16.99
N LEU A 65 5.66 8.07 17.21
CA LEU A 65 5.17 7.14 18.25
C LEU A 65 5.65 5.71 17.94
N ARG A 66 6.87 5.35 18.39
CA ARG A 66 7.26 3.95 18.61
C ARG A 66 8.45 3.85 19.57
N LYS A 67 8.19 4.04 20.86
CA LYS A 67 9.04 3.53 21.95
C LYS A 67 8.18 3.24 23.19
N SER A 68 7.71 2.00 23.34
CA SER A 68 7.63 1.29 24.63
C SER A 68 6.81 -0.01 24.49
N SER A 69 7.46 -1.17 24.60
CA SER A 69 6.92 -2.34 25.33
C SER A 69 7.96 -3.47 25.32
N SER A 70 8.90 -3.41 26.26
CA SER A 70 9.63 -4.58 26.73
C SER A 70 8.88 -5.14 27.93
N VAL A 71 8.36 -6.37 27.83
CA VAL A 71 7.75 -7.12 28.95
C VAL A 71 8.68 -8.29 29.28
N PRO A 72 9.04 -8.52 30.56
CA PRO A 72 9.93 -9.61 30.97
C PRO A 72 9.19 -10.95 31.17
N PRO A 73 9.91 -12.10 31.20
CA PRO A 73 9.32 -13.40 31.41
C PRO A 73 9.13 -13.69 32.91
N GLY A 74 7.90 -13.94 33.34
CA GLY A 74 7.57 -14.68 34.56
C GLY A 74 6.77 -15.92 34.13
N GLY A 75 6.91 -17.10 34.70
CA GLY A 75 7.25 -17.48 36.06
C GLY A 75 6.31 -18.65 36.38
N SER A 76 6.87 -19.85 36.41
CA SER A 76 6.16 -21.11 36.67
C SER A 76 5.63 -21.17 38.10
N VAL A 77 4.34 -21.47 38.28
CA VAL A 77 3.75 -21.81 39.59
C VAL A 77 2.90 -23.08 39.46
N LEU A 78 3.35 -24.11 40.17
CA LEU A 78 2.61 -25.34 40.50
C LEU A 78 1.61 -25.06 41.63
N GLY A 79 0.36 -25.51 41.48
CA GLY A 79 -0.64 -25.64 42.57
C GLY A 79 -1.48 -26.90 42.31
N SER A 80 -1.23 -27.98 43.04
CA SER A 80 -1.88 -28.38 44.31
C SER A 80 -3.30 -28.93 44.12
N THR A 81 -3.38 -30.27 44.25
CA THR A 81 -4.58 -31.11 44.20
C THR A 81 -5.27 -31.16 45.56
N HIS A 82 -6.58 -30.89 45.60
CA HIS A 82 -7.42 -31.08 46.79
C HIS A 82 -8.03 -32.50 46.85
N LEU A 83 -7.87 -33.15 48.00
CA LEU A 83 -8.43 -34.43 48.40
C LEU A 83 -9.86 -34.28 48.96
N VAL A 84 -10.73 -35.24 48.62
CA VAL A 84 -12.09 -35.44 49.18
C VAL A 84 -12.02 -36.50 50.31
N PRO A 85 -12.72 -36.33 51.46
CA PRO A 85 -12.71 -37.33 52.52
C PRO A 85 -13.85 -38.36 52.41
N ARG A 86 -13.52 -39.61 52.76
CA ARG A 86 -14.43 -40.75 53.00
C ARG A 86 -14.86 -40.79 54.47
N GLY A 87 -16.16 -40.86 54.75
CA GLY A 87 -16.71 -41.19 56.08
C GLY A 87 -17.16 -42.65 56.16
N ARG A 88 -16.79 -43.34 57.25
CA ARG A 88 -17.24 -44.70 57.65
C ARG A 88 -18.37 -44.61 58.69
N LEU A 89 -19.35 -45.50 58.61
CA LEU A 89 -20.37 -45.77 59.63
C LEU A 89 -19.89 -46.83 60.64
N ALA A 90 -20.32 -46.70 61.90
CA ALA A 90 -20.21 -47.69 62.97
C ALA A 90 -21.60 -48.04 63.53
N THR A 91 -21.75 -49.28 63.97
CA THR A 91 -22.98 -49.96 64.43
C THR A 91 -22.95 -50.27 65.94
N ALA A 92 -24.10 -50.20 66.62
CA ALA A 92 -24.56 -50.96 67.83
C ALA A 92 -25.80 -50.22 68.40
N GLY A 93 -26.87 -50.79 69.00
CA GLY A 93 -27.37 -52.13 69.30
C GLY A 93 -28.56 -52.01 70.31
N THR A 94 -29.69 -52.73 70.07
CA THR A 94 -30.69 -53.38 71.00
C THR A 94 -31.30 -52.65 72.23
N ALA A 95 -32.55 -52.80 72.74
CA ALA A 95 -33.87 -53.43 72.41
C ALA A 95 -34.93 -53.00 73.52
N PRO A 96 -36.13 -53.63 73.73
CA PRO A 96 -37.52 -53.10 73.67
C PRO A 96 -38.21 -52.99 75.09
N PRO A 97 -39.55 -53.09 75.36
CA PRO A 97 -40.79 -53.16 74.54
C PRO A 97 -42.00 -52.32 75.04
N LEU A 98 -43.05 -52.17 74.19
CA LEU A 98 -44.51 -52.07 74.51
C LEU A 98 -45.27 -51.37 73.37
N TYR A 99 -45.38 -51.96 72.17
CA TYR A 99 -46.11 -51.30 71.07
C TYR A 99 -46.59 -52.21 69.92
N GLU A 100 -47.17 -53.39 70.12
CA GLU A 100 -47.46 -54.29 68.97
C GLU A 100 -48.49 -53.77 67.93
N ALA A 101 -49.29 -52.74 68.22
CA ALA A 101 -50.15 -52.08 67.21
C ALA A 101 -49.56 -50.77 66.64
N MET A 102 -48.70 -50.05 67.36
CA MET A 102 -47.93 -48.94 66.76
C MET A 102 -46.60 -49.39 66.17
N GLU A 103 -46.07 -50.58 66.48
CA GLU A 103 -44.89 -51.14 65.82
C GLU A 103 -45.24 -51.46 64.38
N PHE A 104 -46.40 -52.05 64.07
CA PHE A 104 -46.75 -52.27 62.66
C PHE A 104 -46.85 -50.95 61.88
N LEU A 105 -47.40 -49.88 62.48
CA LEU A 105 -47.45 -48.53 61.87
C LEU A 105 -46.10 -47.78 61.91
N ALA A 106 -45.26 -47.98 62.91
CA ALA A 106 -43.95 -47.35 63.07
C ALA A 106 -42.88 -48.04 62.22
N THR A 107 -42.92 -49.37 62.09
CA THR A 107 -42.08 -50.13 61.15
C THR A 107 -42.50 -49.83 59.71
N PHE A 108 -43.80 -49.73 59.40
CA PHE A 108 -44.25 -49.21 58.11
C PHE A 108 -43.85 -47.74 57.91
N GLY A 109 -43.93 -46.90 58.95
CA GLY A 109 -43.54 -45.49 58.90
C GLY A 109 -42.03 -45.30 58.66
N MET A 110 -41.18 -46.09 59.33
CA MET A 110 -39.74 -46.08 59.12
C MET A 110 -39.35 -46.64 57.75
N ALA A 111 -40.02 -47.71 57.29
CA ALA A 111 -39.80 -48.24 55.95
C ALA A 111 -40.25 -47.26 54.86
N ALA A 112 -41.41 -46.62 55.02
CA ALA A 112 -41.92 -45.60 54.10
C ALA A 112 -41.04 -44.35 54.09
N LYS A 113 -40.51 -43.93 55.25
CA LYS A 113 -39.54 -42.83 55.34
C LYS A 113 -38.25 -43.16 54.61
N ASN A 114 -37.63 -44.31 54.91
CA ASN A 114 -36.38 -44.72 54.25
C ASN A 114 -36.54 -44.85 52.73
N MET A 115 -37.71 -45.31 52.28
CA MET A 115 -38.04 -45.45 50.86
C MET A 115 -38.31 -44.09 50.18
N PHE A 116 -38.98 -43.17 50.88
CA PHE A 116 -39.16 -41.79 50.43
C PHE A 116 -37.82 -41.07 50.32
N ASP A 117 -36.98 -41.16 51.35
CA ASP A 117 -35.64 -40.55 51.37
C ASP A 117 -34.77 -41.12 50.25
N TYR A 118 -34.80 -42.44 50.03
CA TYR A 118 -34.09 -43.09 48.92
C TYR A 118 -34.57 -42.61 47.54
N ASN A 119 -35.89 -42.52 47.31
CA ASN A 119 -36.42 -42.05 46.02
C ASN A 119 -36.16 -40.56 45.79
N ARG A 120 -36.15 -39.76 46.86
CA ARG A 120 -35.81 -38.34 46.80
C ARG A 120 -34.32 -38.16 46.48
N GLU A 121 -33.43 -38.90 47.13
CA GLU A 121 -31.99 -38.90 46.84
C GLU A 121 -31.70 -39.36 45.40
N ASN A 122 -32.35 -40.43 44.92
CA ASN A 122 -32.21 -40.87 43.53
C ASN A 122 -32.75 -39.82 42.53
N PHE A 123 -33.88 -39.18 42.82
CA PHE A 123 -34.39 -38.11 41.97
C PHE A 123 -33.41 -36.93 41.93
N GLN A 124 -32.84 -36.53 43.07
CA GLN A 124 -31.82 -35.49 43.14
C GLN A 124 -30.59 -35.89 42.29
N PHE A 125 -30.08 -37.10 42.45
CA PHE A 125 -28.96 -37.63 41.68
C PHE A 125 -29.23 -37.64 40.17
N ASP A 126 -30.41 -38.10 39.73
CA ASP A 126 -30.78 -38.11 38.31
C ASP A 126 -30.95 -36.70 37.73
N GLN A 127 -31.47 -35.76 38.52
CA GLN A 127 -31.57 -34.35 38.12
C GLN A 127 -30.18 -33.70 38.01
N GLU A 128 -29.29 -33.95 38.96
CA GLU A 128 -27.90 -33.50 38.89
C GLU A 128 -27.18 -34.07 37.66
N GLN A 129 -27.41 -35.33 37.31
CA GLN A 129 -26.87 -35.91 36.07
C GLN A 129 -27.44 -35.25 34.82
N ARG A 130 -28.75 -34.95 34.77
CA ARG A 130 -29.37 -34.26 33.65
C ARG A 130 -28.83 -32.85 33.49
N GLN A 131 -28.75 -32.10 34.58
CA GLN A 131 -28.13 -30.77 34.62
C GLN A 131 -26.68 -30.84 34.12
N SER A 132 -25.89 -31.79 34.62
CA SER A 132 -24.50 -31.99 34.21
C SER A 132 -24.37 -32.30 32.71
N ARG A 133 -25.25 -33.15 32.15
CA ARG A 133 -25.27 -33.46 30.72
C ARG A 133 -25.62 -32.24 29.87
N GLU A 134 -26.58 -31.43 30.30
CA GLU A 134 -26.98 -30.25 29.54
C GLU A 134 -25.95 -29.11 29.65
N LEU A 135 -25.36 -28.90 30.83
CA LEU A 135 -24.21 -28.01 31.01
C LEU A 135 -23.02 -28.44 30.15
N LEU A 136 -22.76 -29.75 30.05
CA LEU A 136 -21.71 -30.28 29.17
C LEU A 136 -22.02 -29.99 27.70
N ARG A 137 -23.28 -30.16 27.24
CA ARG A 137 -23.70 -29.81 25.87
C ARG A 137 -23.53 -28.33 25.59
N GLN A 138 -23.95 -27.46 26.50
CA GLN A 138 -23.75 -26.01 26.38
C GLN A 138 -22.25 -25.67 26.33
N THR A 139 -21.43 -26.33 27.15
CA THR A 139 -19.98 -26.17 27.14
C THR A 139 -19.38 -26.57 25.79
N LEU A 140 -19.82 -27.68 25.20
CA LEU A 140 -19.36 -28.12 23.87
C LEU A 140 -19.81 -27.14 22.77
N GLN A 141 -21.02 -26.60 22.85
CA GLN A 141 -21.50 -25.57 21.92
C GLN A 141 -20.68 -24.28 22.04
N LEU A 142 -20.43 -23.80 23.26
CA LEU A 142 -19.59 -22.63 23.50
C LEU A 142 -18.18 -22.85 22.93
N LYS A 143 -17.56 -24.01 23.17
CA LYS A 143 -16.26 -24.36 22.59
C LYS A 143 -16.28 -24.33 21.06
N ARG A 144 -17.32 -24.86 20.42
CA ARG A 144 -17.50 -24.81 18.96
C ARG A 144 -17.58 -23.37 18.44
N PHE A 145 -18.33 -22.49 19.12
CA PHE A 145 -18.41 -21.07 18.74
C PHE A 145 -17.10 -20.32 19.01
N THR A 146 -16.36 -20.67 20.05
CA THR A 146 -15.03 -20.11 20.29
C THR A 146 -14.09 -20.45 19.15
N LEU A 147 -14.04 -21.73 18.72
CA LEU A 147 -13.24 -22.15 17.56
C LEU A 147 -13.64 -21.38 16.29
N PHE A 148 -14.94 -21.23 16.01
CA PHE A 148 -15.39 -20.45 14.84
C PHE A 148 -14.96 -18.98 14.89
N ARG A 149 -14.89 -18.38 16.08
CA ARG A 149 -14.41 -17.00 16.25
C ARG A 149 -12.91 -16.89 16.07
N GLU A 150 -12.16 -17.89 16.51
CA GLU A 150 -10.72 -18.01 16.29
C GLU A 150 -10.45 -18.18 14.79
N ASP A 151 -11.11 -19.11 14.10
CA ASP A 151 -10.99 -19.30 12.64
C ASP A 151 -11.22 -17.99 11.87
N ILE A 152 -12.25 -17.22 12.22
CA ILE A 152 -12.53 -15.92 11.58
C ILE A 152 -11.42 -14.91 11.85
N ARG A 153 -10.89 -14.85 13.08
CA ARG A 153 -9.79 -13.94 13.41
C ARG A 153 -8.54 -14.32 12.63
N ASP A 154 -8.19 -15.59 12.61
CA ASP A 154 -7.01 -16.10 11.94
C ASP A 154 -7.08 -15.84 10.43
N LEU A 155 -8.24 -16.06 9.80
CA LEU A 155 -8.46 -15.77 8.38
C LEU A 155 -8.36 -14.26 8.05
N VAL A 156 -8.90 -13.40 8.92
CA VAL A 156 -8.81 -11.94 8.76
C VAL A 156 -7.38 -11.47 8.98
N GLU A 157 -6.72 -11.95 10.03
CA GLU A 157 -5.34 -11.59 10.37
C GLU A 157 -4.36 -12.05 9.29
N LEU A 158 -4.54 -13.24 8.74
CA LEU A 158 -3.78 -13.72 7.58
C LEU A 158 -3.95 -12.79 6.38
N THR A 159 -5.16 -12.31 6.12
CA THR A 159 -5.45 -11.39 5.02
C THR A 159 -4.79 -10.03 5.26
N VAL A 160 -4.94 -9.46 6.46
CA VAL A 160 -4.34 -8.18 6.84
C VAL A 160 -2.82 -8.26 6.76
N GLY A 161 -2.20 -9.30 7.34
CA GLY A 161 -0.75 -9.49 7.31
C GLY A 161 -0.20 -9.61 5.88
N LYS A 162 -0.90 -10.31 4.98
CA LYS A 162 -0.54 -10.34 3.54
C LYS A 162 -0.62 -8.95 2.91
N MET A 163 -1.67 -8.17 3.19
CA MET A 163 -1.83 -6.83 2.61
C MET A 163 -0.75 -5.86 3.11
N GLU A 164 -0.37 -5.98 4.38
CA GLU A 164 0.72 -5.19 4.97
C GLU A 164 2.07 -5.52 4.32
N MET A 165 2.34 -6.80 4.01
CA MET A 165 3.53 -7.17 3.25
C MET A 165 3.53 -6.55 1.85
N TYR A 166 2.39 -6.56 1.16
CA TYR A 166 2.29 -5.93 -0.16
C TYR A 166 2.51 -4.43 -0.12
N HIS A 167 1.96 -3.77 0.89
CA HIS A 167 2.17 -2.35 1.14
C HIS A 167 3.66 -2.04 1.35
N LEU A 168 4.36 -2.83 2.17
CA LEU A 168 5.80 -2.67 2.43
C LEU A 168 6.64 -2.87 1.18
N VAL A 169 6.43 -3.98 0.45
CA VAL A 169 7.21 -4.30 -0.76
C VAL A 169 6.98 -3.26 -1.86
N ALA A 170 5.73 -2.84 -2.07
CA ALA A 170 5.42 -1.81 -3.06
C ALA A 170 6.04 -0.45 -2.68
N ALA A 171 6.08 -0.10 -1.38
CA ALA A 171 6.74 1.11 -0.91
C ALA A 171 8.26 1.09 -1.17
N LEU A 172 8.93 -0.04 -0.95
CA LEU A 172 10.37 -0.20 -1.23
C LEU A 172 10.68 -0.06 -2.73
N PHE A 173 9.87 -0.67 -3.59
CA PHE A 173 10.02 -0.46 -5.04
C PHE A 173 9.69 0.96 -5.47
N MET A 174 8.73 1.62 -4.80
CA MET A 174 8.37 3.01 -5.08
C MET A 174 9.55 3.93 -4.71
N GLU A 175 10.21 3.70 -3.58
CA GLU A 175 11.44 4.40 -3.18
C GLU A 175 12.57 4.16 -4.20
N SER A 176 12.77 2.92 -4.64
CA SER A 176 13.77 2.60 -5.67
C SER A 176 13.48 3.31 -7.00
N SER A 177 12.20 3.36 -7.39
CA SER A 177 11.75 4.08 -8.59
C SER A 177 12.00 5.58 -8.46
N MET A 178 11.75 6.15 -7.28
CA MET A 178 12.02 7.55 -6.96
C MET A 178 13.53 7.85 -7.01
N ALA A 179 14.36 7.02 -6.38
CA ALA A 179 15.81 7.17 -6.40
C ALA A 179 16.36 7.14 -7.84
N LEU A 180 15.91 6.18 -8.66
CA LEU A 180 16.28 6.14 -10.08
C LEU A 180 15.80 7.37 -10.86
N TYR A 181 14.62 7.91 -10.54
CA TYR A 181 14.09 9.10 -11.20
C TYR A 181 14.90 10.36 -10.90
N PHE A 182 15.36 10.56 -9.65
CA PHE A 182 16.05 11.78 -9.23
C PHE A 182 17.59 11.68 -9.26
N GLU A 183 18.14 10.54 -8.85
CA GLU A 183 19.57 10.32 -8.71
C GLU A 183 20.20 9.63 -9.91
N GLY A 184 19.40 9.04 -10.80
CA GLY A 184 19.82 8.38 -12.04
C GLY A 184 20.39 9.34 -13.09
N ARG A 185 21.28 10.26 -12.69
CA ARG A 185 21.93 11.24 -13.54
C ARG A 185 22.92 10.54 -14.46
N ILE A 186 22.61 10.56 -15.73
CA ILE A 186 23.54 10.13 -16.78
C ILE A 186 24.58 11.25 -16.93
N ARG A 187 25.86 10.94 -16.69
CA ARG A 187 26.96 11.93 -16.73
C ARG A 187 27.18 12.51 -18.13
N HIS A 188 26.89 11.73 -19.16
CA HIS A 188 27.03 12.13 -20.55
C HIS A 188 25.66 12.43 -21.15
N ILE A 189 25.61 13.34 -22.11
CA ILE A 189 24.34 13.75 -22.70
C ILE A 189 23.82 12.60 -23.58
N ALA A 190 22.86 11.84 -23.06
CA ALA A 190 22.21 10.78 -23.80
C ALA A 190 21.16 11.35 -24.77
N PRO A 191 20.86 10.64 -25.88
CA PRO A 191 19.82 11.07 -26.80
C PRO A 191 18.47 11.25 -26.11
N PRO A 192 17.73 12.36 -26.39
CA PRO A 192 16.49 12.69 -25.70
C PRO A 192 15.44 11.57 -25.70
N PHE A 193 15.33 10.80 -26.80
CA PHE A 193 14.33 9.74 -26.91
C PHE A 193 14.56 8.60 -25.92
N VAL A 194 15.81 8.21 -25.66
CA VAL A 194 16.10 7.14 -24.69
C VAL A 194 15.87 7.63 -23.26
N ILE A 195 16.20 8.90 -22.99
CA ILE A 195 15.91 9.56 -21.72
C ILE A 195 14.38 9.60 -21.49
N GLY A 196 13.60 9.93 -22.52
CA GLY A 196 12.15 9.94 -22.44
C GLY A 196 11.57 8.55 -22.19
N LEU A 197 12.06 7.51 -22.88
CA LEU A 197 11.67 6.11 -22.62
C LEU A 197 11.96 5.71 -21.16
N LEU A 198 13.16 6.02 -20.67
CA LEU A 198 13.58 5.76 -19.28
C LEU A 198 12.64 6.42 -18.27
N PHE A 199 12.41 7.73 -18.38
CA PHE A 199 11.63 8.46 -17.39
C PHE A 199 10.14 8.11 -17.42
N ILE A 200 9.56 7.84 -18.60
CA ILE A 200 8.15 7.45 -18.68
C ILE A 200 7.95 6.03 -18.15
N SER A 201 8.88 5.10 -18.41
CA SER A 201 8.84 3.77 -17.79
C SER A 201 8.95 3.86 -16.26
N ILE A 202 9.90 4.63 -15.71
CA ILE A 202 10.02 4.81 -14.25
C ILE A 202 8.79 5.50 -13.65
N ALA A 203 8.26 6.54 -14.31
CA ALA A 203 7.05 7.22 -13.86
C ALA A 203 5.83 6.27 -13.88
N SER A 204 5.71 5.43 -14.91
CA SER A 204 4.66 4.40 -14.95
C SER A 204 4.82 3.37 -13.84
N ALA A 205 6.04 2.92 -13.56
CA ALA A 205 6.34 2.02 -12.45
C ALA A 205 5.91 2.62 -11.11
N TYR A 206 6.29 3.87 -10.85
CA TYR A 206 5.88 4.61 -9.66
C TYR A 206 4.35 4.70 -9.53
N MET A 207 3.63 5.03 -10.61
CA MET A 207 2.17 5.14 -10.59
C MET A 207 1.48 3.80 -10.30
N TYR A 208 1.97 2.68 -10.86
CA TYR A 208 1.42 1.36 -10.55
C TYR A 208 1.73 0.90 -9.13
N LEU A 209 2.95 1.17 -8.63
CA LEU A 209 3.32 0.84 -7.26
C LEU A 209 2.53 1.68 -6.24
N LEU A 210 2.30 2.96 -6.51
CA LEU A 210 1.44 3.81 -5.70
C LEU A 210 -0.01 3.28 -5.68
N LEU A 211 -0.52 2.83 -6.84
CA LEU A 211 -1.84 2.22 -6.91
C LEU A 211 -1.90 0.89 -6.15
N ALA A 212 -0.83 0.08 -6.18
CA ALA A 212 -0.73 -1.15 -5.39
C ALA A 212 -0.79 -0.87 -3.88
N VAL A 213 -0.01 0.11 -3.39
CA VAL A 213 -0.02 0.60 -2.00
C VAL A 213 -1.43 1.06 -1.59
N TRP A 214 -2.08 1.85 -2.44
CA TRP A 214 -3.42 2.37 -2.17
C TRP A 214 -4.46 1.24 -2.10
N LEU A 215 -4.45 0.31 -3.06
CA LEU A 215 -5.38 -0.81 -3.10
C LEU A 215 -5.16 -1.80 -1.94
N SER A 216 -3.91 -2.09 -1.56
CA SER A 216 -3.61 -2.95 -0.41
C SER A 216 -4.05 -2.33 0.91
N MET A 217 -3.91 -1.01 1.05
CA MET A 217 -4.42 -0.27 2.21
C MET A 217 -5.95 -0.38 2.31
N HIS A 218 -6.68 -0.18 1.20
CA HIS A 218 -8.14 -0.36 1.19
C HIS A 218 -8.55 -1.79 1.49
N ALA A 219 -7.88 -2.78 0.90
CA ALA A 219 -8.14 -4.20 1.15
C ALA A 219 -7.98 -4.54 2.65
N SER A 220 -6.91 -4.03 3.29
CA SER A 220 -6.64 -4.22 4.73
C SER A 220 -7.72 -3.60 5.62
N ILE A 221 -8.09 -2.33 5.36
CA ILE A 221 -9.13 -1.64 6.14
C ILE A 221 -10.49 -2.32 5.97
N CYS A 222 -10.83 -2.72 4.75
CA CYS A 222 -12.09 -3.42 4.46
C CYS A 222 -12.14 -4.80 5.10
N SER A 223 -11.09 -5.61 5.01
CA SER A 223 -11.06 -6.95 5.61
C SER A 223 -11.15 -6.89 7.13
N HIS A 224 -10.41 -5.97 7.77
CA HIS A 224 -10.44 -5.79 9.21
C HIS A 224 -11.82 -5.31 9.70
N SER A 225 -12.39 -4.27 9.07
CA SER A 225 -13.70 -3.73 9.47
C SER A 225 -14.85 -4.74 9.28
N LEU A 226 -14.82 -5.53 8.20
CA LEU A 226 -15.80 -6.59 7.96
C LEU A 226 -15.58 -7.79 8.88
N GLY A 227 -14.33 -8.12 9.21
CA GLY A 227 -13.98 -9.13 10.22
C GLY A 227 -14.55 -8.78 11.60
N VAL A 228 -14.35 -7.54 12.06
CA VAL A 228 -14.94 -7.05 13.32
C VAL A 228 -16.47 -7.08 13.26
N ARG A 229 -17.08 -6.68 12.13
CA ARG A 229 -18.53 -6.76 11.95
C ARG A 229 -19.04 -8.19 12.00
N LEU A 230 -18.30 -9.15 11.43
CA LEU A 230 -18.62 -10.57 11.46
C LEU A 230 -18.62 -11.11 12.90
N LEU A 231 -17.55 -10.80 13.66
CA LEU A 231 -17.40 -11.21 15.05
C LEU A 231 -18.39 -10.55 16.02
N THR A 232 -18.85 -9.33 15.72
CA THR A 232 -19.73 -8.55 16.62
C THR A 232 -21.22 -8.70 16.31
N ARG A 233 -21.60 -8.97 15.05
CA ARG A 233 -23.01 -9.07 14.65
C ARG A 233 -23.47 -10.51 14.42
N PHE A 234 -22.64 -11.34 13.78
CA PHE A 234 -23.08 -12.66 13.31
C PHE A 234 -22.59 -13.80 14.21
N VAL A 235 -21.36 -13.72 14.71
CA VAL A 235 -20.76 -14.80 15.54
C VAL A 235 -20.74 -14.40 17.01
N ARG A 236 -21.91 -14.05 17.56
CA ARG A 236 -22.06 -13.81 19.00
C ARG A 236 -22.08 -15.14 19.75
N LEU A 237 -21.53 -15.15 20.95
CA LEU A 237 -21.64 -16.32 21.83
C LEU A 237 -23.13 -16.55 22.15
N PRO A 238 -23.63 -17.79 22.03
CA PRO A 238 -24.98 -18.11 22.46
C PRO A 238 -25.04 -17.98 23.99
N VAL A 239 -25.61 -16.88 24.48
CA VAL A 239 -25.88 -16.72 25.91
C VAL A 239 -27.19 -17.46 26.21
N PRO A 240 -27.20 -18.45 27.13
CA PRO A 240 -28.42 -19.14 27.47
C PRO A 240 -29.44 -18.15 28.04
N GLY A 241 -30.65 -18.15 27.48
CA GLY A 241 -31.72 -17.29 27.97
C GLY A 241 -32.10 -17.65 29.40
N MET A 242 -32.63 -16.69 30.17
CA MET A 242 -33.12 -16.96 31.54
C MET A 242 -34.19 -18.07 31.58
N GLN A 243 -34.95 -18.26 30.50
CA GLN A 243 -35.91 -19.37 30.39
C GLN A 243 -35.22 -20.73 30.28
N GLN A 244 -34.11 -20.83 29.55
CA GLN A 244 -33.31 -22.06 29.45
C GLN A 244 -32.61 -22.37 30.78
N MET A 245 -32.06 -21.35 31.43
CA MET A 245 -31.50 -21.47 32.79
C MET A 245 -32.59 -21.87 33.80
N GLY A 246 -33.79 -21.30 33.68
CA GLY A 246 -34.96 -21.63 34.49
C GLY A 246 -35.45 -23.06 34.28
N ALA A 247 -35.41 -23.56 33.04
CA ALA A 247 -35.74 -24.94 32.71
C ALA A 247 -34.69 -25.94 33.23
N LEU A 248 -33.44 -25.51 33.40
CA LEU A 248 -32.37 -26.31 33.99
C LEU A 248 -32.43 -26.36 35.52
N ASN A 249 -32.98 -25.31 36.14
CA ASN A 249 -33.25 -25.28 37.57
C ASN A 249 -34.43 -26.19 37.92
N ALA A 250 -34.17 -27.49 38.03
CA ALA A 250 -35.10 -28.46 38.58
C ALA A 250 -35.43 -28.07 40.03
N ARG A 251 -36.71 -27.83 40.33
CA ARG A 251 -37.14 -27.51 41.69
C ARG A 251 -37.50 -28.79 42.42
N LEU A 252 -37.23 -28.87 43.72
CA LEU A 252 -37.76 -29.95 44.57
C LEU A 252 -39.30 -30.04 44.48
N ALA A 253 -39.96 -28.92 44.20
CA ALA A 253 -41.38 -28.87 43.87
C ALA A 253 -41.77 -29.78 42.67
N ASP A 254 -40.88 -30.04 41.72
CA ASP A 254 -41.14 -30.94 40.59
C ASP A 254 -41.07 -32.42 40.99
N TYR A 255 -40.35 -32.75 42.07
CA TYR A 255 -40.47 -34.05 42.73
C TYR A 255 -41.83 -34.15 43.44
N GLU A 256 -42.20 -33.10 44.17
CA GLU A 256 -43.48 -33.02 44.89
C GLU A 256 -44.71 -33.18 43.98
N ARG A 257 -44.62 -32.64 42.77
CA ARG A 257 -45.67 -32.72 41.73
C ARG A 257 -45.83 -34.10 41.09
N GLN A 258 -44.91 -35.04 41.28
CA GLN A 258 -45.03 -36.38 40.68
C GLN A 258 -46.08 -37.27 41.38
N GLY A 259 -46.58 -36.85 42.54
CA GLY A 259 -47.61 -37.56 43.31
C GLY A 259 -47.04 -38.66 44.20
N VAL A 260 -47.71 -38.91 45.34
CA VAL A 260 -47.25 -39.81 46.42
C VAL A 260 -46.94 -41.23 45.93
N LYS A 261 -47.68 -41.72 44.92
CA LYS A 261 -47.47 -43.05 44.30
C LYS A 261 -46.09 -43.20 43.65
N ASN A 262 -45.54 -42.12 43.08
CA ASN A 262 -44.21 -42.12 42.47
C ASN A 262 -43.10 -41.85 43.49
N MET A 263 -43.43 -41.19 44.61
CA MET A 263 -42.48 -40.93 45.70
C MET A 263 -42.18 -42.17 46.55
N LEU A 264 -43.13 -43.09 46.70
CA LEU A 264 -43.02 -44.30 47.52
C LEU A 264 -42.72 -45.57 46.69
N ARG A 265 -41.96 -45.43 45.61
CA ARG A 265 -41.67 -46.53 44.69
C ARG A 265 -40.65 -47.51 45.29
N VAL A 266 -40.87 -48.82 45.09
CA VAL A 266 -39.93 -49.87 45.53
C VAL A 266 -38.82 -50.02 44.48
N PRO A 267 -37.54 -49.75 44.82
CA PRO A 267 -36.45 -50.12 43.94
C PRO A 267 -36.48 -51.65 43.79
N VAL A 268 -36.40 -52.16 42.56
CA VAL A 268 -36.36 -53.59 42.17
C VAL A 268 -37.71 -54.26 41.85
N VAL A 269 -38.83 -53.96 42.53
CA VAL A 269 -40.12 -54.62 42.25
C VAL A 269 -40.91 -53.84 41.18
N GLY A 270 -40.68 -54.18 39.91
CA GLY A 270 -41.37 -53.58 38.75
C GLY A 270 -40.45 -53.13 37.62
N ALA A 271 -39.37 -53.86 37.37
CA ALA A 271 -38.39 -53.58 36.34
C ALA A 271 -39.00 -53.68 34.93
N THR A 272 -39.45 -52.54 34.38
CA THR A 272 -39.44 -52.09 32.96
C THR A 272 -40.47 -50.98 32.70
N GLN A 273 -40.73 -50.09 33.65
CA GLN A 273 -41.47 -48.87 33.31
C GLN A 273 -40.50 -47.88 32.68
N GLN A 274 -40.55 -47.76 31.35
CA GLN A 274 -39.98 -46.66 30.58
C GLN A 274 -40.27 -45.37 31.35
N TRP A 275 -39.25 -44.70 31.89
CA TRP A 275 -39.40 -43.33 32.37
C TRP A 275 -40.06 -42.58 31.22
N GLY A 276 -41.34 -42.22 31.42
CA GLY A 276 -42.20 -41.73 30.35
C GLY A 276 -41.44 -40.68 29.58
N LYS A 277 -41.34 -40.89 28.25
CA LYS A 277 -40.62 -39.99 27.35
C LYS A 277 -40.98 -38.56 27.77
N PRO A 278 -40.02 -37.70 28.16
CA PRO A 278 -40.31 -36.38 28.74
C PRO A 278 -41.15 -35.44 27.85
N GLY A 279 -41.51 -35.84 26.64
CA GLY A 279 -42.46 -35.13 25.78
C GLY A 279 -43.95 -35.43 26.04
N GLN A 280 -44.33 -36.48 26.79
CA GLN A 280 -45.74 -36.91 26.84
C GLN A 280 -46.61 -36.20 27.91
N ARG A 281 -46.04 -35.26 28.69
CA ARG A 281 -46.77 -34.59 29.79
C ARG A 281 -46.98 -33.08 29.60
N LEU A 282 -46.46 -32.50 28.52
CA LEU A 282 -46.82 -31.14 28.10
C LEU A 282 -48.18 -31.09 27.37
N ASP A 283 -48.65 -32.24 26.87
CA ASP A 283 -49.97 -32.37 26.23
C ASP A 283 -51.15 -32.18 27.21
N ALA A 284 -50.91 -32.23 28.53
CA ALA A 284 -51.96 -32.10 29.53
C ALA A 284 -52.20 -30.65 30.03
N ILE A 285 -51.45 -29.65 29.52
CA ILE A 285 -51.60 -28.24 29.92
C ILE A 285 -52.15 -27.34 28.79
N GLN A 286 -52.37 -27.83 27.57
CA GLN A 286 -52.85 -26.95 26.50
C GLN A 286 -53.79 -27.63 25.50
N GLU A 287 -55.06 -27.79 25.89
CA GLU A 287 -56.17 -27.79 24.94
C GLU A 287 -56.21 -26.40 24.27
N GLY A 288 -55.61 -26.27 23.08
CA GLY A 288 -55.84 -25.10 22.22
C GLY A 288 -54.67 -24.59 21.38
N GLN A 289 -53.94 -25.46 20.66
CA GLN A 289 -53.44 -25.25 19.29
C GLN A 289 -52.32 -26.26 18.96
N PRO A 290 -52.35 -26.93 17.80
CA PRO A 290 -51.33 -27.92 17.42
C PRO A 290 -50.07 -27.22 16.91
N SER A 291 -49.14 -26.86 17.79
CA SER A 291 -47.76 -26.57 17.43
C SER A 291 -46.97 -27.87 17.36
N ALA A 292 -46.56 -28.24 16.14
CA ALA A 292 -45.75 -29.41 15.83
C ALA A 292 -44.50 -29.46 16.73
N GLY A 293 -44.28 -30.62 17.37
CA GLY A 293 -43.14 -30.88 18.24
C GLY A 293 -41.80 -30.68 17.53
N THR A 294 -41.27 -29.47 17.64
CA THR A 294 -39.88 -29.15 17.39
C THR A 294 -39.08 -29.46 18.65
N ASP A 295 -37.92 -30.10 18.48
CA ASP A 295 -36.95 -30.31 19.54
C ASP A 295 -36.84 -29.06 20.43
N PHE A 296 -36.86 -29.23 21.75
CA PHE A 296 -36.91 -28.16 22.75
C PHE A 296 -35.69 -27.20 22.69
N LEU A 297 -34.67 -27.53 21.88
CA LEU A 297 -33.54 -26.64 21.55
C LEU A 297 -33.72 -25.87 20.23
N GLY A 298 -34.62 -26.30 19.33
CA GLY A 298 -34.96 -25.61 18.07
C GLY A 298 -35.96 -24.46 18.24
N GLU A 299 -36.74 -24.47 19.33
CA GLU A 299 -37.78 -23.45 19.55
C GLU A 299 -37.29 -22.24 20.37
N GLY A 300 -36.27 -22.42 21.21
CA GLY A 300 -35.62 -21.31 21.93
C GLY A 300 -34.81 -20.35 21.04
N VAL A 301 -34.55 -20.71 19.79
CA VAL A 301 -33.88 -19.84 18.79
C VAL A 301 -34.90 -18.99 18.02
N LYS A 302 -36.18 -19.37 17.96
CA LYS A 302 -37.22 -18.59 17.27
C LYS A 302 -37.59 -17.29 17.98
N ALA A 303 -37.18 -17.12 19.25
CA ALA A 303 -37.48 -15.92 20.04
C ALA A 303 -36.50 -14.75 19.80
N PHE A 304 -35.41 -14.96 19.05
CA PHE A 304 -34.59 -13.86 18.53
C PHE A 304 -34.99 -13.62 17.07
N ASN A 305 -35.82 -12.59 16.87
CA ASN A 305 -36.20 -11.92 15.62
C ASN A 305 -36.47 -12.76 14.36
N LYS A 306 -37.62 -12.50 13.76
CA LYS A 306 -38.11 -13.06 12.49
C LYS A 306 -37.20 -12.82 11.27
N ASP A 307 -36.15 -12.01 11.43
CA ASP A 307 -35.10 -11.73 10.43
C ASP A 307 -33.79 -12.54 10.64
N ASP A 308 -33.67 -13.30 11.74
CA ASP A 308 -32.46 -14.07 12.12
C ASP A 308 -32.51 -15.56 11.72
N ASN A 309 -33.28 -15.90 10.67
CA ASN A 309 -33.34 -17.26 10.11
C ASN A 309 -31.96 -17.82 9.69
N ILE A 310 -30.92 -16.98 9.65
CA ILE A 310 -29.52 -17.34 9.36
C ILE A 310 -28.87 -18.09 10.53
N LEU A 311 -29.25 -17.81 11.80
CA LEU A 311 -28.65 -18.45 12.98
C LEU A 311 -29.19 -19.87 13.24
N GLY A 312 -30.49 -20.09 13.03
CA GLY A 312 -31.09 -21.44 13.14
C GLY A 312 -30.49 -22.42 12.12
N THR A 313 -30.09 -21.91 10.95
CA THR A 313 -29.36 -22.68 9.95
C THR A 313 -27.91 -22.98 10.34
N ALA A 314 -27.22 -22.11 11.11
CA ALA A 314 -25.80 -22.26 11.44
C ALA A 314 -25.51 -23.43 12.40
N GLN A 315 -26.48 -23.86 13.20
CA GLN A 315 -26.32 -25.01 14.09
C GLN A 315 -26.28 -26.36 13.34
N GLY A 316 -26.93 -26.45 12.17
CA GLY A 316 -27.15 -27.72 11.45
C GLY A 316 -26.10 -28.12 10.41
N THR A 317 -25.32 -27.19 9.85
CA THR A 317 -24.39 -27.52 8.75
C THR A 317 -23.01 -26.93 9.00
N LEU A 318 -22.04 -27.81 9.25
CA LEU A 318 -20.61 -27.52 9.19
C LEU A 318 -20.34 -26.80 7.85
N GLY A 319 -19.91 -25.53 7.86
CA GLY A 319 -19.60 -24.77 6.64
C GLY A 319 -20.35 -23.43 6.43
N LYS A 320 -21.48 -23.16 7.12
CA LYS A 320 -22.21 -21.88 6.93
C LYS A 320 -21.42 -20.63 7.33
N HIS A 321 -20.57 -20.73 8.37
CA HIS A 321 -19.70 -19.62 8.74
C HIS A 321 -18.64 -19.34 7.66
N VAL A 322 -18.17 -20.38 6.96
CA VAL A 322 -17.26 -20.26 5.81
C VAL A 322 -17.99 -19.61 4.64
N GLU A 323 -19.22 -20.03 4.33
CA GLU A 323 -20.03 -19.40 3.27
C GLU A 323 -20.29 -17.92 3.55
N LEU A 324 -20.61 -17.58 4.81
CA LEU A 324 -20.78 -16.19 5.25
C LEU A 324 -19.46 -15.40 5.12
N PHE A 325 -18.33 -16.02 5.47
CA PHE A 325 -17.01 -15.42 5.27
C PHE A 325 -16.71 -15.20 3.78
N ARG A 326 -16.98 -16.16 2.90
CA ARG A 326 -16.79 -16.03 1.43
C ARG A 326 -17.63 -14.89 0.86
N LYS A 327 -18.90 -14.78 1.26
CA LYS A 327 -19.79 -13.65 0.87
C LYS A 327 -19.28 -12.29 1.36
N LEU A 328 -18.53 -12.26 2.45
CA LEU A 328 -17.88 -11.04 2.92
C LEU A 328 -16.56 -10.80 2.17
N GLN A 329 -15.78 -11.84 1.94
CA GLN A 329 -14.48 -11.79 1.25
C GLN A 329 -14.61 -11.18 -0.14
N SER A 330 -15.67 -11.51 -0.88
CA SER A 330 -15.95 -10.90 -2.19
C SER A 330 -15.99 -9.37 -2.18
N LYS A 331 -16.23 -8.73 -1.03
CA LYS A 331 -16.25 -7.26 -0.89
C LYS A 331 -14.87 -6.61 -0.90
N TRP A 332 -13.81 -7.31 -0.48
CA TRP A 332 -12.44 -6.78 -0.47
C TRP A 332 -11.48 -7.52 -1.41
N GLN A 333 -11.82 -8.73 -1.83
CA GLN A 333 -10.97 -9.59 -2.66
C GLN A 333 -10.57 -8.95 -3.99
N CYS A 334 -11.44 -8.11 -4.57
CA CYS A 334 -11.09 -7.37 -5.79
C CYS A 334 -9.96 -6.36 -5.55
N PHE A 335 -9.93 -5.68 -4.40
CA PHE A 335 -8.85 -4.74 -4.05
C PHE A 335 -7.52 -5.47 -3.88
N ASP A 336 -7.54 -6.61 -3.17
CA ASP A 336 -6.37 -7.49 -3.00
C ASP A 336 -5.83 -7.97 -4.37
N ALA A 337 -6.72 -8.55 -5.20
CA ALA A 337 -6.35 -9.06 -6.50
C ALA A 337 -5.71 -7.97 -7.38
N TYR A 338 -6.33 -6.79 -7.46
CA TYR A 338 -5.79 -5.69 -8.26
C TYR A 338 -4.55 -5.05 -7.64
N ALA A 339 -4.34 -5.10 -6.32
CA ALA A 339 -3.09 -4.68 -5.71
C ALA A 339 -1.92 -5.53 -6.20
N ARG A 340 -2.11 -6.86 -6.29
CA ARG A 340 -1.11 -7.80 -6.85
C ARG A 340 -0.81 -7.53 -8.32
N VAL A 341 -1.86 -7.33 -9.12
CA VAL A 341 -1.71 -6.96 -10.54
C VAL A 341 -0.93 -5.66 -10.68
N CYS A 342 -1.26 -4.63 -9.92
CA CYS A 342 -0.55 -3.34 -9.97
C CYS A 342 0.92 -3.49 -9.54
N MET A 343 1.21 -4.31 -8.52
CA MET A 343 2.59 -4.58 -8.10
C MET A 343 3.40 -5.28 -9.20
N ALA A 344 2.82 -6.32 -9.84
CA ALA A 344 3.48 -7.04 -10.93
C ALA A 344 3.72 -6.12 -12.15
N LEU A 345 2.72 -5.30 -12.51
CA LEU A 345 2.87 -4.29 -13.57
C LEU A 345 3.95 -3.26 -13.21
N GLY A 346 3.95 -2.75 -11.98
CA GLY A 346 4.95 -1.81 -11.48
C GLY A 346 6.37 -2.37 -11.50
N ALA A 347 6.55 -3.61 -11.05
CA ALA A 347 7.85 -4.31 -11.10
C ALA A 347 8.34 -4.51 -12.54
N ASN A 348 7.46 -4.90 -13.46
CA ASN A 348 7.80 -5.04 -14.89
C ASN A 348 8.20 -3.70 -15.52
N GLN A 349 7.51 -2.60 -15.20
CA GLN A 349 7.90 -1.26 -15.68
C GLN A 349 9.21 -0.77 -15.07
N LEU A 350 9.48 -1.11 -13.80
CA LEU A 350 10.75 -0.79 -13.15
C LEU A 350 11.91 -1.55 -13.81
N LEU A 351 11.73 -2.84 -14.11
CA LEU A 351 12.70 -3.63 -14.86
C LEU A 351 12.94 -3.04 -16.25
N LEU A 352 11.89 -2.62 -16.95
CA LEU A 352 12.01 -1.95 -18.25
C LEU A 352 12.78 -0.62 -18.13
N GLY A 353 12.50 0.18 -17.11
CA GLY A 353 13.26 1.40 -16.81
C GLY A 353 14.75 1.11 -16.55
N LEU A 354 15.05 0.08 -15.75
CA LEU A 354 16.43 -0.36 -15.51
C LEU A 354 17.13 -0.82 -16.80
N GLN A 355 16.43 -1.50 -17.71
CA GLN A 355 16.99 -1.89 -19.00
C GLN A 355 17.38 -0.65 -19.84
N TYR A 356 16.53 0.38 -19.92
CA TYR A 356 16.89 1.62 -20.62
C TYR A 356 18.07 2.34 -19.96
N TYR A 357 18.15 2.34 -18.62
CA TYR A 357 19.28 2.90 -17.90
C TYR A 357 20.60 2.17 -18.23
N LEU A 358 20.56 0.83 -18.31
CA LEU A 358 21.71 0.01 -18.70
C LEU A 358 22.09 0.23 -20.17
N VAL A 359 21.11 0.39 -21.06
CA VAL A 359 21.34 0.74 -22.47
C VAL A 359 22.17 2.02 -22.59
N VAL A 360 21.75 3.08 -21.89
CA VAL A 360 22.48 4.35 -21.86
C VAL A 360 23.86 4.18 -21.24
N THR A 361 23.96 3.52 -20.09
CA THR A 361 25.21 3.41 -19.34
C THR A 361 26.25 2.58 -20.09
N CYS A 362 25.87 1.41 -20.60
CA CYS A 362 26.80 0.50 -21.27
C CYS A 362 27.24 1.01 -22.65
N ILE A 363 26.33 1.59 -23.45
CA ILE A 363 26.66 2.05 -24.80
C ILE A 363 27.39 3.40 -24.75
N ILE A 364 26.89 4.36 -23.96
CA ILE A 364 27.42 5.73 -23.97
C ILE A 364 28.61 5.87 -23.02
N GLN A 365 28.51 5.39 -21.77
CA GLN A 365 29.56 5.61 -20.77
C GLN A 365 30.67 4.57 -20.90
N TYR A 366 30.31 3.27 -20.93
CA TYR A 366 31.30 2.20 -20.96
C TYR A 366 31.77 1.80 -22.36
N ARG A 367 31.07 2.23 -23.42
CA ARG A 367 31.38 1.90 -24.82
C ARG A 367 31.45 0.39 -25.11
N CYS A 368 30.67 -0.41 -24.38
CA CYS A 368 30.66 -1.86 -24.46
C CYS A 368 29.27 -2.37 -24.91
N PRO A 369 28.97 -2.38 -26.22
CA PRO A 369 27.65 -2.78 -26.73
C PRO A 369 27.36 -4.27 -26.51
N SER A 370 28.39 -5.14 -26.55
CA SER A 370 28.23 -6.58 -26.26
C SER A 370 27.71 -6.83 -24.84
N LEU A 371 28.29 -6.13 -23.85
CA LEU A 371 27.82 -6.18 -22.46
C LEU A 371 26.37 -5.69 -22.35
N CYS A 372 26.03 -4.61 -23.07
CA CYS A 372 24.67 -4.09 -23.11
C CYS A 372 23.66 -5.15 -23.59
N PHE A 373 23.92 -5.79 -24.74
CA PHE A 373 23.02 -6.83 -25.26
C PHE A 373 22.93 -8.05 -24.36
N ALA A 374 24.04 -8.46 -23.73
CA ALA A 374 24.03 -9.55 -22.74
C ALA A 374 23.15 -9.22 -21.53
N LEU A 375 23.25 -7.99 -21.00
CA LEU A 375 22.42 -7.53 -19.89
C LEU A 375 20.95 -7.43 -20.29
N ILE A 376 20.63 -6.86 -21.46
CA ILE A 376 19.25 -6.80 -21.97
C ILE A 376 18.66 -8.21 -22.08
N ALA A 377 19.41 -9.17 -22.63
CA ALA A 377 18.96 -10.56 -22.71
C ALA A 377 18.72 -11.19 -21.33
N GLY A 378 19.61 -10.93 -20.36
CA GLY A 378 19.46 -11.40 -18.98
C GLY A 378 18.26 -10.79 -18.24
N PHE A 379 18.02 -9.48 -18.38
CA PHE A 379 16.84 -8.84 -17.79
C PHE A 379 15.54 -9.27 -18.48
N ASN A 380 15.56 -9.50 -19.80
CA ASN A 380 14.39 -10.01 -20.52
C ASN A 380 14.07 -11.47 -20.19
N SER A 381 15.07 -12.31 -19.97
CA SER A 381 14.84 -13.68 -19.48
C SER A 381 14.28 -13.66 -18.06
N GLY A 382 14.79 -12.79 -17.18
CA GLY A 382 14.22 -12.56 -15.85
C GLY A 382 12.76 -12.08 -15.91
N GLY A 383 12.46 -11.11 -16.78
CA GLY A 383 11.08 -10.63 -17.02
C GLY A 383 10.17 -11.72 -17.56
N LEU A 384 10.66 -12.59 -18.45
CA LEU A 384 9.91 -13.75 -18.95
C LEU A 384 9.61 -14.75 -17.83
N VAL A 385 10.60 -15.06 -16.98
CA VAL A 385 10.41 -15.94 -15.83
C VAL A 385 9.35 -15.35 -14.89
N LEU A 386 9.47 -14.06 -14.55
CA LEU A 386 8.46 -13.39 -13.71
C LEU A 386 7.06 -13.44 -14.35
N ALA A 387 6.93 -13.13 -15.65
CA ALA A 387 5.66 -13.20 -16.36
C ALA A 387 5.07 -14.63 -16.37
N THR A 388 5.90 -15.66 -16.51
CA THR A 388 5.44 -17.07 -16.45
C THR A 388 5.05 -17.52 -15.05
N LEU A 389 5.62 -16.92 -14.00
CA LEU A 389 5.23 -17.18 -12.61
C LEU A 389 3.95 -16.44 -12.24
N ASP A 390 3.79 -15.21 -12.74
CA ASP A 390 2.66 -14.33 -12.41
C ASP A 390 1.40 -14.63 -13.21
N LEU A 391 1.52 -15.11 -14.46
CA LEU A 391 0.38 -15.40 -15.33
C LEU A 391 0.01 -16.88 -15.30
N ALA A 392 -1.28 -17.19 -15.11
CA ALA A 392 -1.84 -18.53 -15.17
C ALA A 392 -2.99 -18.59 -16.18
N GLY A 393 -3.25 -19.79 -16.72
CA GLY A 393 -4.34 -20.03 -17.68
C GLY A 393 -4.09 -19.52 -19.11
N ILE A 394 -3.08 -18.67 -19.31
CA ILE A 394 -2.61 -18.27 -20.64
C ILE A 394 -1.58 -19.30 -21.11
N GLY A 395 -1.72 -19.81 -22.35
CA GLY A 395 -0.71 -20.69 -22.94
C GLY A 395 0.67 -20.02 -22.97
N VAL A 396 1.73 -20.76 -22.62
CA VAL A 396 3.11 -20.25 -22.50
C VAL A 396 3.54 -19.44 -23.73
N LEU A 397 3.14 -19.85 -24.93
CA LEU A 397 3.45 -19.14 -26.18
C LEU A 397 2.89 -17.69 -26.20
N LYS A 398 1.69 -17.46 -25.66
CA LYS A 398 1.10 -16.12 -25.57
C LYS A 398 1.80 -15.26 -24.53
N VAL A 399 2.26 -15.86 -23.42
CA VAL A 399 3.08 -15.17 -22.41
C VAL A 399 4.42 -14.76 -23.01
N ILE A 400 5.09 -15.68 -23.73
CA ILE A 400 6.31 -15.39 -24.47
C ILE A 400 6.06 -14.27 -25.47
N PHE A 401 5.00 -14.33 -26.28
CA PHE A 401 4.67 -13.28 -27.25
C PHE A 401 4.47 -11.91 -26.58
N LEU A 402 3.72 -11.86 -25.47
CA LEU A 402 3.48 -10.63 -24.73
C LEU A 402 4.78 -10.04 -24.16
N GLN A 403 5.67 -10.90 -23.61
CA GLN A 403 6.96 -10.46 -23.09
C GLN A 403 7.91 -10.02 -24.21
N MET A 404 7.91 -10.74 -25.33
CA MET A 404 8.69 -10.36 -26.51
C MET A 404 8.25 -8.99 -27.00
N LEU A 405 6.95 -8.73 -27.10
CA LEU A 405 6.40 -7.43 -27.48
C LEU A 405 6.89 -6.29 -26.56
N GLY A 406 6.96 -6.53 -25.24
CA GLY A 406 7.49 -5.57 -24.27
C GLY A 406 9.02 -5.38 -24.34
N SER A 407 9.77 -6.40 -24.79
CA SER A 407 11.23 -6.34 -24.90
C SER A 407 11.74 -5.66 -26.18
N VAL A 408 10.99 -5.75 -27.29
CA VAL A 408 11.39 -5.22 -28.60
C VAL A 408 11.74 -3.72 -28.57
N PRO A 409 11.00 -2.84 -27.86
CA PRO A 409 11.39 -1.43 -27.74
C PRO A 409 12.81 -1.19 -27.21
N VAL A 410 13.26 -1.99 -26.25
CA VAL A 410 14.60 -1.88 -25.67
C VAL A 410 15.66 -2.31 -26.67
N TRP A 411 15.42 -3.40 -27.40
CA TRP A 411 16.29 -3.85 -28.48
C TRP A 411 16.40 -2.80 -29.59
N ILE A 412 15.28 -2.20 -30.00
CA ILE A 412 15.27 -1.11 -30.98
C ILE A 412 16.08 0.08 -30.48
N ALA A 413 15.90 0.50 -29.22
CA ALA A 413 16.66 1.61 -28.65
C ALA A 413 18.17 1.31 -28.63
N ALA A 414 18.56 0.10 -28.19
CA ALA A 414 19.96 -0.32 -28.16
C ALA A 414 20.58 -0.37 -29.57
N ILE A 415 19.91 -1.01 -30.54
CA ILE A 415 20.37 -1.09 -31.93
C ILE A 415 20.49 0.31 -32.54
N SER A 416 19.51 1.20 -32.29
CA SER A 416 19.53 2.57 -32.78
C SER A 416 20.73 3.35 -32.25
N LEU A 417 21.08 3.18 -30.97
CA LEU A 417 22.27 3.81 -30.38
C LEU A 417 23.59 3.23 -30.89
N VAL A 418 23.64 1.93 -31.20
CA VAL A 418 24.84 1.29 -31.75
C VAL A 418 25.08 1.73 -33.19
N MET A 419 24.01 1.87 -33.98
CA MET A 419 24.06 2.26 -35.39
C MET A 419 24.22 3.77 -35.62
N ALA A 420 23.93 4.59 -34.61
CA ALA A 420 24.09 6.04 -34.70
C ALA A 420 25.55 6.43 -35.01
N LYS A 421 25.75 7.43 -35.87
CA LYS A 421 27.11 7.89 -36.16
C LYS A 421 27.70 8.53 -34.91
N LYS A 422 28.95 8.16 -34.66
CA LYS A 422 29.71 8.67 -33.52
C LYS A 422 30.63 9.78 -34.02
N SER A 423 30.72 10.84 -33.23
CA SER A 423 31.83 11.80 -33.30
C SER A 423 33.16 11.06 -33.17
N ASP A 424 34.25 11.67 -33.61
CA ASP A 424 35.62 11.17 -33.44
C ASP A 424 35.94 10.86 -31.96
N GLU A 425 35.29 11.57 -31.03
CA GLU A 425 35.40 11.32 -29.59
C GLU A 425 34.66 10.05 -29.12
N GLY A 426 33.95 9.36 -30.02
CA GLY A 426 33.09 8.21 -29.75
C GLY A 426 31.72 8.57 -29.16
N ILE A 427 31.38 9.86 -29.09
CA ILE A 427 30.09 10.34 -28.57
C ILE A 427 29.07 10.39 -29.72
N PRO A 428 27.86 9.80 -29.57
CA PRO A 428 26.83 9.90 -30.60
C PRO A 428 26.46 11.38 -30.84
N LEU A 429 26.43 11.78 -32.12
CA LEU A 429 26.06 13.15 -32.51
C LEU A 429 24.59 13.40 -32.16
N GLN A 430 24.33 14.47 -31.39
CA GLN A 430 22.96 14.84 -30.96
C GLN A 430 22.03 15.25 -32.11
N THR A 431 22.60 15.59 -33.26
CA THR A 431 21.89 16.12 -34.42
C THR A 431 21.39 15.05 -35.40
N GLU A 432 21.69 13.77 -35.17
CA GLU A 432 21.16 12.72 -36.04
C GLU A 432 19.73 12.33 -35.68
N ASP A 433 18.87 12.28 -36.69
CA ASP A 433 17.52 11.75 -36.58
C ASP A 433 17.57 10.28 -36.19
N TYR A 434 16.84 9.90 -35.15
CA TYR A 434 16.66 8.50 -34.74
C TYR A 434 15.34 7.96 -35.31
N PRO A 435 15.29 7.46 -36.56
CA PRO A 435 14.03 7.13 -37.24
C PRO A 435 13.24 6.01 -36.56
N ALA A 436 13.91 5.17 -35.77
CA ALA A 436 13.26 4.07 -35.05
C ALA A 436 12.70 4.49 -33.67
N ALA A 437 12.96 5.71 -33.19
CA ALA A 437 12.49 6.16 -31.88
C ALA A 437 10.95 6.14 -31.76
N PRO A 438 10.15 6.65 -32.72
CA PRO A 438 8.69 6.56 -32.66
C PRO A 438 8.17 5.13 -32.53
N LEU A 439 8.80 4.18 -33.24
CA LEU A 439 8.41 2.78 -33.22
C LEU A 439 8.59 2.17 -31.82
N ALA A 440 9.66 2.54 -31.10
CA ALA A 440 9.88 2.08 -29.73
C ALA A 440 8.78 2.56 -28.77
N TYR A 441 8.35 3.83 -28.84
CA TYR A 441 7.24 4.33 -28.02
C TYR A 441 5.90 3.65 -28.37
N PHE A 442 5.63 3.46 -29.66
CA PHE A 442 4.40 2.81 -30.11
C PHE A 442 4.31 1.34 -29.70
N LEU A 443 5.42 0.60 -29.76
CA LEU A 443 5.45 -0.80 -29.31
C LEU A 443 5.26 -0.93 -27.80
N ASN A 444 5.80 0.00 -26.99
CA ASN A 444 5.49 0.05 -25.55
C ASN A 444 3.98 0.30 -25.32
N LEU A 445 3.35 1.19 -26.10
CA LEU A 445 1.91 1.43 -26.05
C LEU A 445 1.10 0.16 -26.32
N LEU A 446 1.46 -0.60 -27.36
CA LEU A 446 0.82 -1.88 -27.67
C LEU A 446 1.02 -2.93 -26.58
N TRP A 447 2.20 -2.96 -25.97
CA TRP A 447 2.46 -3.83 -24.83
C TRP A 447 1.55 -3.48 -23.63
N PHE A 448 1.34 -2.20 -23.32
CA PHE A 448 0.37 -1.77 -22.30
C PHE A 448 -1.06 -2.21 -22.59
N GLU A 449 -1.49 -2.19 -23.85
CA GLU A 449 -2.81 -2.73 -24.22
C GLU A 449 -2.90 -4.23 -24.00
N GLY A 450 -1.83 -4.97 -24.32
CA GLY A 450 -1.72 -6.40 -24.00
C GLY A 450 -1.82 -6.67 -22.50
N LEU A 451 -1.15 -5.86 -21.67
CA LEU A 451 -1.21 -5.97 -20.22
C LEU A 451 -2.61 -5.64 -19.67
N LEU A 452 -3.30 -4.63 -20.21
CA LEU A 452 -4.69 -4.34 -19.85
C LEU A 452 -5.64 -5.46 -20.23
N TRP A 453 -5.43 -6.09 -21.39
CA TRP A 453 -6.22 -7.23 -21.81
C TRP A 453 -6.04 -8.43 -20.87
N VAL A 454 -4.82 -8.68 -20.40
CA VAL A 454 -4.54 -9.73 -19.40
C VAL A 454 -5.12 -9.38 -18.02
N ALA A 455 -5.13 -8.10 -17.64
CA ALA A 455 -5.71 -7.63 -16.39
C ALA A 455 -7.24 -7.47 -16.40
N TRP A 456 -7.89 -7.82 -17.52
CA TRP A 456 -9.32 -7.67 -17.68
C TRP A 456 -10.10 -8.54 -16.66
N PRO A 457 -11.15 -7.98 -16.01
CA PRO A 457 -11.93 -8.75 -15.04
C PRO A 457 -12.68 -9.91 -15.70
N SER A 458 -12.73 -11.06 -15.04
CA SER A 458 -13.61 -12.17 -15.42
C SER A 458 -15.09 -11.77 -15.31
N GLN A 459 -15.98 -12.48 -16.01
CA GLN A 459 -17.44 -12.27 -15.93
C GLN A 459 -18.08 -12.85 -14.65
N ASP A 460 -17.27 -13.44 -13.75
CA ASP A 460 -17.73 -13.99 -12.48
C ASP A 460 -18.24 -12.89 -11.54
N GLU A 461 -19.07 -13.26 -10.55
CA GLU A 461 -19.66 -12.31 -9.58
C GLU A 461 -18.62 -11.43 -8.87
N ALA A 462 -17.41 -11.95 -8.65
CA ALA A 462 -16.32 -11.24 -7.99
C ALA A 462 -15.47 -10.36 -8.95
N ALA A 463 -15.68 -10.45 -10.26
CA ALA A 463 -14.97 -9.71 -11.31
C ALA A 463 -13.43 -9.74 -11.15
N LEU A 464 -12.87 -10.91 -10.82
CA LEU A 464 -11.45 -11.06 -10.50
C LEU A 464 -10.60 -11.23 -11.78
N PRO A 465 -9.36 -10.70 -11.81
CA PRO A 465 -8.42 -10.93 -12.90
C PRO A 465 -7.78 -12.33 -12.78
N ARG A 466 -8.54 -13.37 -13.13
CA ARG A 466 -8.16 -14.80 -12.97
C ARG A 466 -6.96 -15.24 -13.81
N LEU A 467 -6.54 -14.43 -14.80
CA LEU A 467 -5.34 -14.70 -15.59
C LEU A 467 -4.04 -14.49 -14.80
N PHE A 468 -4.10 -13.89 -13.62
CA PHE A 468 -2.96 -13.80 -12.71
C PHE A 468 -2.97 -14.96 -11.72
N ARG A 469 -1.90 -15.75 -11.70
CA ARG A 469 -1.72 -16.90 -10.82
C ARG A 469 -1.84 -16.53 -9.35
N SER A 470 -1.27 -15.38 -8.98
CA SER A 470 -1.35 -14.85 -7.62
C SER A 470 -2.80 -14.57 -7.20
N VAL A 471 -3.73 -14.38 -8.14
CA VAL A 471 -5.15 -14.16 -7.87
C VAL A 471 -5.92 -15.46 -7.72
N ILE A 472 -5.47 -16.54 -8.36
CA ILE A 472 -6.08 -17.87 -8.19
C ILE A 472 -5.91 -18.35 -6.74
N PHE A 473 -4.75 -18.11 -6.15
CA PHE A 473 -4.47 -18.48 -4.75
C PHE A 473 -5.18 -17.63 -3.69
N LEU A 474 -6.07 -16.71 -4.09
CA LEU A 474 -6.88 -15.92 -3.15
C LEU A 474 -8.07 -16.69 -2.59
N ASP A 475 -8.67 -17.57 -3.38
CA ASP A 475 -9.80 -18.37 -2.90
C ASP A 475 -9.28 -19.70 -2.33
N VAL A 476 -8.96 -19.67 -1.03
CA VAL A 476 -8.52 -20.85 -0.27
C VAL A 476 -9.62 -21.93 -0.21
N PHE A 477 -10.87 -21.57 -0.47
CA PHE A 477 -12.03 -22.44 -0.30
C PHE A 477 -12.65 -22.92 -1.63
N GLU A 478 -12.28 -22.36 -2.79
CA GLU A 478 -12.82 -22.78 -4.10
C GLU A 478 -12.41 -24.22 -4.43
N ASP A 479 -11.13 -24.56 -4.24
CA ASP A 479 -10.58 -25.89 -4.57
C ASP A 479 -11.14 -27.00 -3.68
N ALA A 480 -11.53 -26.68 -2.43
CA ALA A 480 -12.13 -27.67 -1.54
C ALA A 480 -13.53 -28.09 -2.00
N GLY A 481 -14.29 -27.18 -2.64
CA GLY A 481 -15.64 -27.44 -3.09
C GLY A 481 -15.72 -28.29 -4.35
N THR A 482 -14.87 -28.02 -5.35
CA THR A 482 -14.84 -28.79 -6.60
C THR A 482 -14.33 -30.20 -6.40
N VAL A 483 -13.28 -30.39 -5.60
CA VAL A 483 -12.74 -31.73 -5.29
C VAL A 483 -13.71 -32.53 -4.42
N ALA A 484 -14.40 -31.90 -3.47
CA ALA A 484 -15.40 -32.58 -2.65
C ALA A 484 -16.65 -32.96 -3.47
N VAL A 485 -17.15 -32.09 -4.34
CA VAL A 485 -18.34 -32.39 -5.17
C VAL A 485 -18.07 -33.49 -6.20
N GLU A 486 -16.83 -33.69 -6.64
CA GLU A 486 -16.48 -34.82 -7.50
C GLU A 486 -16.17 -36.12 -6.72
N ALA A 487 -15.61 -36.04 -5.51
CA ALA A 487 -15.24 -37.22 -4.72
C ALA A 487 -16.36 -37.74 -3.80
N GLU A 488 -17.25 -36.87 -3.34
CA GLU A 488 -18.28 -37.16 -2.33
C GLU A 488 -19.57 -37.84 -2.85
N PRO A 489 -20.04 -37.69 -4.11
CA PRO A 489 -21.26 -38.33 -4.58
C PRO A 489 -21.21 -39.86 -4.47
N GLN A 490 -20.04 -40.47 -4.67
CA GLN A 490 -19.89 -41.92 -4.59
C GLN A 490 -19.79 -42.46 -3.16
N ALA A 491 -19.21 -41.68 -2.24
CA ALA A 491 -19.04 -42.08 -0.83
C ALA A 491 -20.30 -41.79 0.00
N LEU A 492 -20.92 -40.62 -0.20
CA LEU A 492 -22.13 -40.20 0.49
C LEU A 492 -23.34 -41.02 0.03
N HIS A 493 -23.44 -41.38 -1.26
CA HIS A 493 -24.47 -42.30 -1.73
C HIS A 493 -24.32 -43.69 -1.08
N LYS A 494 -23.09 -44.23 -0.96
CA LYS A 494 -22.85 -45.51 -0.24
C LYS A 494 -23.15 -45.44 1.25
N ALA A 495 -22.88 -44.31 1.91
CA ALA A 495 -23.15 -44.11 3.33
C ALA A 495 -24.64 -43.91 3.63
N LEU A 496 -25.34 -43.11 2.82
CA LEU A 496 -26.79 -42.89 2.94
C LEU A 496 -27.59 -44.17 2.66
N THR A 497 -27.18 -45.00 1.70
CA THR A 497 -27.83 -46.31 1.45
C THR A 497 -27.64 -47.28 2.63
N ARG A 498 -26.51 -47.20 3.36
CA ARG A 498 -26.28 -47.98 4.59
C ARG A 498 -27.03 -47.45 5.81
N GLN A 499 -27.29 -46.14 5.88
CA GLN A 499 -27.98 -45.54 7.02
C GLN A 499 -29.51 -45.57 6.85
N ALA A 500 -30.00 -45.50 5.61
CA ALA A 500 -31.42 -45.64 5.27
C ALA A 500 -31.95 -47.07 5.51
N THR A 501 -31.08 -48.09 5.42
CA THR A 501 -31.44 -49.48 5.76
C THR A 501 -31.55 -49.74 7.28
N MET A 502 -31.00 -48.87 8.13
CA MET A 502 -31.01 -49.08 9.59
C MET A 502 -32.10 -48.33 10.37
N ASN A 503 -32.75 -47.31 9.80
CA ASN A 503 -33.70 -46.46 10.53
C ASN A 503 -35.19 -46.70 10.20
N LEU A 504 -35.53 -47.71 9.40
CA LEU A 504 -36.91 -47.97 8.96
C LEU A 504 -37.74 -48.78 9.99
N GLN A 505 -37.72 -48.44 11.29
CA GLN A 505 -38.54 -49.12 12.30
C GLN A 505 -39.09 -48.24 13.45
N SER A 506 -39.15 -46.91 13.31
CA SER A 506 -39.76 -46.05 14.36
C SER A 506 -40.90 -45.21 13.84
N THR A 507 -42.09 -45.54 14.32
CA THR A 507 -43.41 -44.99 13.95
C THR A 507 -43.61 -43.55 14.44
N LYS A 508 -43.75 -42.62 13.50
CA LYS A 508 -44.51 -41.37 13.66
C LYS A 508 -45.22 -41.07 12.34
N ALA A 509 -46.45 -40.58 12.45
CA ALA A 509 -47.44 -40.42 11.39
C ALA A 509 -46.80 -39.96 10.08
N ALA A 510 -46.89 -40.83 9.07
CA ALA A 510 -46.30 -40.61 7.77
C ALA A 510 -46.90 -39.34 7.14
N PRO A 511 -46.07 -38.44 6.60
CA PRO A 511 -46.58 -37.44 5.67
C PRO A 511 -47.30 -38.19 4.53
N GLU A 512 -48.45 -37.67 4.16
CA GLU A 512 -49.30 -38.21 3.10
C GLU A 512 -48.43 -38.50 1.86
N PRO A 513 -48.48 -39.72 1.31
CA PRO A 513 -47.64 -40.09 0.19
C PRO A 513 -47.89 -39.12 -0.97
N LEU A 514 -46.81 -38.54 -1.49
CA LEU A 514 -46.87 -37.61 -2.62
C LEU A 514 -47.59 -38.31 -3.78
N ASP A 515 -48.64 -37.68 -4.30
CA ASP A 515 -49.37 -38.22 -5.44
C ASP A 515 -48.41 -38.37 -6.63
N ARG A 516 -48.14 -39.61 -7.02
CA ARG A 516 -47.25 -39.95 -8.15
C ARG A 516 -47.70 -39.27 -9.43
N THR A 517 -48.99 -38.98 -9.57
CA THR A 517 -49.52 -38.30 -10.76
C THR A 517 -49.10 -36.83 -10.82
N GLU A 518 -49.02 -36.15 -9.67
CA GLU A 518 -48.55 -34.76 -9.61
C GLU A 518 -47.04 -34.69 -9.88
N VAL A 519 -46.23 -35.61 -9.35
CA VAL A 519 -44.79 -35.67 -9.66
C VAL A 519 -44.55 -35.82 -11.16
N ARG A 520 -45.27 -36.75 -11.81
CA ARG A 520 -45.17 -36.94 -13.27
C ARG A 520 -45.62 -35.72 -14.08
N ARG A 521 -46.58 -34.94 -13.56
CA ARG A 521 -47.02 -33.69 -14.20
C ARG A 521 -45.91 -32.63 -14.14
N VAL A 522 -45.25 -32.48 -12.99
CA VAL A 522 -44.13 -31.55 -12.82
C VAL A 522 -42.95 -31.96 -13.71
N ASP A 523 -42.60 -33.24 -13.69
CA ASP A 523 -41.52 -33.80 -14.48
C ASP A 523 -41.74 -33.58 -15.99
N ARG A 524 -42.95 -33.85 -16.47
CA ARG A 524 -43.33 -33.59 -17.86
C ARG A 524 -43.29 -32.10 -18.22
N ALA A 525 -43.69 -31.21 -17.31
CA ALA A 525 -43.64 -29.76 -17.55
C ALA A 525 -42.20 -29.25 -17.63
N LEU A 526 -41.32 -29.70 -16.73
CA LEU A 526 -39.89 -29.39 -16.77
C LEU A 526 -39.24 -29.93 -18.05
N PHE A 527 -39.58 -31.16 -18.45
CA PHE A 527 -39.09 -31.74 -19.70
C PHE A 527 -39.47 -30.91 -20.94
N LEU A 528 -40.74 -30.49 -21.05
CA LEU A 528 -41.19 -29.63 -22.14
C LEU A 528 -40.47 -28.27 -22.14
N ALA A 529 -40.32 -27.64 -20.99
CA ALA A 529 -39.58 -26.38 -20.86
C ALA A 529 -38.12 -26.53 -21.28
N HIS A 530 -37.47 -27.63 -20.87
CA HIS A 530 -36.08 -27.90 -21.19
C HIS A 530 -35.87 -28.13 -22.69
N SER A 531 -36.69 -28.97 -23.32
CA SER A 531 -36.60 -29.27 -24.74
C SER A 531 -36.83 -28.02 -25.59
N ALA A 532 -37.81 -27.18 -25.21
CA ALA A 532 -38.06 -25.90 -25.88
C ALA A 532 -36.85 -24.96 -25.77
N LEU A 533 -36.28 -24.78 -24.57
CA LEU A 533 -35.09 -23.95 -24.35
C LEU A 533 -33.88 -24.45 -25.15
N ARG A 534 -33.65 -25.77 -25.15
CA ARG A 534 -32.53 -26.40 -25.84
C ARG A 534 -32.56 -26.14 -27.35
N ARG A 535 -33.73 -26.20 -27.99
CA ARG A 535 -33.87 -25.87 -29.43
C ARG A 535 -33.55 -24.41 -29.72
N TRP A 536 -34.00 -23.49 -28.87
CA TRP A 536 -33.70 -22.07 -29.00
C TRP A 536 -32.22 -21.72 -28.73
N GLU A 537 -31.55 -22.44 -27.83
CA GLU A 537 -30.10 -22.32 -27.60
C GLU A 537 -29.25 -22.83 -28.77
N ALA A 538 -29.81 -23.74 -29.58
CA ALA A 538 -29.13 -24.33 -30.73
C ALA A 538 -29.10 -23.44 -31.98
N LEU A 539 -29.79 -22.29 -31.96
CA LEU A 539 -29.80 -21.34 -33.07
C LEU A 539 -28.38 -20.84 -33.39
N PRO A 540 -27.98 -20.78 -34.68
CA PRO A 540 -26.69 -20.24 -35.08
C PRO A 540 -26.54 -18.78 -34.62
N ARG A 541 -25.30 -18.37 -34.33
CA ARG A 541 -24.98 -16.97 -34.02
C ARG A 541 -25.13 -16.09 -35.27
N MET A 542 -26.35 -15.67 -35.58
CA MET A 542 -26.65 -14.70 -36.62
C MET A 542 -26.25 -13.29 -36.16
N ASN A 543 -25.36 -12.63 -36.91
CA ASN A 543 -24.52 -11.48 -36.49
C ASN A 543 -25.23 -10.13 -36.19
N SER A 544 -26.56 -10.02 -36.17
CA SER A 544 -27.19 -8.70 -35.93
C SER A 544 -28.53 -8.64 -35.19
N TYR A 545 -29.25 -9.75 -34.99
CA TYR A 545 -30.65 -9.68 -34.54
C TYR A 545 -30.97 -10.19 -33.13
N ASN A 546 -30.03 -10.76 -32.37
CA ASN A 546 -30.39 -11.57 -31.19
C ASN A 546 -29.51 -11.35 -29.95
N GLU A 547 -29.22 -10.11 -29.57
CA GLU A 547 -28.69 -9.89 -28.22
C GLU A 547 -29.84 -9.91 -27.20
N ASP A 548 -30.92 -9.16 -27.44
CA ASP A 548 -32.13 -9.16 -26.59
C ASP A 548 -32.75 -10.55 -26.46
N MET A 549 -32.87 -11.27 -27.58
CA MET A 549 -33.45 -12.61 -27.58
C MET A 549 -32.54 -13.63 -26.89
N ARG A 550 -31.21 -13.51 -27.03
CA ARG A 550 -30.26 -14.36 -26.30
C ARG A 550 -30.32 -14.05 -24.80
N ASN A 551 -30.44 -12.78 -24.44
CA ASN A 551 -30.61 -12.35 -23.05
C ASN A 551 -31.90 -12.93 -22.46
N GLU A 552 -32.99 -12.95 -23.24
CA GLU A 552 -34.25 -13.57 -22.83
C GLU A 552 -34.13 -15.10 -22.71
N ILE A 553 -33.47 -15.79 -23.65
CA ILE A 553 -33.19 -17.24 -23.53
C ILE A 553 -32.34 -17.53 -22.28
N GLN A 554 -31.28 -16.75 -22.03
CA GLN A 554 -30.44 -16.90 -20.85
C GLN A 554 -31.20 -16.58 -19.55
N ARG A 555 -32.15 -15.65 -19.58
CA ARG A 555 -33.05 -15.39 -18.46
C ARG A 555 -33.95 -16.60 -18.19
N LEU A 556 -34.67 -17.07 -19.21
CA LEU A 556 -35.54 -18.24 -19.09
C LEU A 556 -34.77 -19.51 -18.68
N ARG A 557 -33.51 -19.66 -19.12
CA ARG A 557 -32.66 -20.78 -18.71
C ARG A 557 -32.29 -20.72 -17.22
N ARG A 558 -32.02 -19.53 -16.69
CA ARG A 558 -31.80 -19.35 -15.25
C ARG A 558 -33.06 -19.65 -14.45
N ASP A 559 -34.21 -19.18 -14.91
CA ASP A 559 -35.51 -19.43 -14.27
C ASP A 559 -35.82 -20.94 -14.27
N PHE A 560 -35.61 -21.62 -15.41
CA PHE A 560 -35.74 -23.06 -15.53
C PHE A 560 -34.83 -23.83 -14.56
N ASN A 561 -33.53 -23.50 -14.51
CA ASN A 561 -32.58 -24.19 -13.63
C ASN A 561 -32.98 -24.03 -12.15
N LEU A 562 -33.44 -22.83 -11.75
CA LEU A 562 -33.93 -22.57 -10.40
C LEU A 562 -35.12 -23.47 -10.05
N TRP A 563 -36.11 -23.60 -10.95
CA TRP A 563 -37.29 -24.44 -10.71
C TRP A 563 -36.95 -25.93 -10.72
N HIS A 564 -36.00 -26.35 -11.56
CA HIS A 564 -35.48 -27.72 -11.56
C HIS A 564 -34.79 -28.09 -10.24
N GLU A 565 -33.89 -27.24 -9.72
CA GLU A 565 -33.25 -27.45 -8.42
C GLU A 565 -34.26 -27.46 -7.27
N THR A 566 -35.26 -26.57 -7.35
CA THR A 566 -36.35 -26.50 -6.37
C THR A 566 -37.17 -27.79 -6.34
N PHE A 567 -37.46 -28.37 -7.50
CA PHE A 567 -38.15 -29.65 -7.63
C PHE A 567 -37.33 -30.80 -7.03
N LEU A 568 -36.03 -30.90 -7.37
CA LEU A 568 -35.13 -31.91 -6.80
C LEU A 568 -35.00 -31.78 -5.28
N GLY A 569 -34.95 -30.54 -4.78
CA GLY A 569 -34.94 -30.26 -3.34
C GLY A 569 -36.22 -30.73 -2.63
N GLU A 570 -37.39 -30.55 -3.24
CA GLU A 570 -38.66 -31.05 -2.69
C GLU A 570 -38.76 -32.58 -2.73
N LEU A 571 -38.30 -33.22 -3.81
CA LEU A 571 -38.23 -34.68 -3.88
C LEU A 571 -37.32 -35.26 -2.80
N SER A 572 -36.15 -34.66 -2.61
CA SER A 572 -35.18 -35.06 -1.58
C SER A 572 -35.76 -34.93 -0.17
N LYS A 573 -36.42 -33.80 0.14
CA LYS A 573 -37.06 -33.58 1.45
C LYS A 573 -38.12 -34.62 1.78
N ARG A 574 -38.84 -35.13 0.78
CA ARG A 574 -39.98 -36.05 0.99
C ARG A 574 -39.59 -37.53 1.03
N ASN A 575 -38.32 -37.86 0.81
CA ASN A 575 -37.60 -39.08 1.21
C ASN A 575 -38.27 -40.45 0.85
N LYS A 576 -39.26 -40.46 -0.06
CA LYS A 576 -40.09 -41.65 -0.37
C LYS A 576 -40.43 -41.83 -1.85
N VAL A 577 -39.89 -41.00 -2.74
CA VAL A 577 -40.12 -41.18 -4.18
C VAL A 577 -38.94 -42.01 -4.71
N ASP A 578 -39.23 -43.18 -5.28
CA ASP A 578 -38.23 -43.98 -5.97
C ASP A 578 -37.57 -43.10 -7.05
N PRO A 579 -36.24 -42.95 -7.06
CA PRO A 579 -35.56 -42.12 -8.04
C PRO A 579 -35.81 -42.56 -9.49
N GLU A 580 -36.16 -43.83 -9.71
CA GLU A 580 -36.57 -44.35 -11.03
C GLU A 580 -37.91 -43.78 -11.53
N ALA A 581 -38.73 -43.19 -10.65
CA ALA A 581 -40.01 -42.59 -11.04
C ALA A 581 -39.87 -41.17 -11.62
N VAL A 582 -38.67 -40.58 -11.56
CA VAL A 582 -38.35 -39.28 -12.14
C VAL A 582 -37.56 -39.56 -13.42
N LEU A 583 -38.02 -39.07 -14.56
CA LEU A 583 -37.27 -39.23 -15.80
C LEU A 583 -35.93 -38.51 -15.63
N PRO A 584 -34.78 -39.17 -15.89
CA PRO A 584 -33.51 -38.48 -15.87
C PRO A 584 -33.55 -37.38 -16.93
N MET A 585 -33.56 -36.13 -16.47
CA MET A 585 -33.57 -34.97 -17.33
C MET A 585 -32.18 -34.88 -17.96
N ASP A 586 -32.08 -35.26 -19.22
CA ASP A 586 -30.86 -35.03 -19.99
C ASP A 586 -30.62 -33.52 -20.02
N LEU A 587 -29.41 -33.04 -19.72
CA LEU A 587 -29.05 -31.61 -19.75
C LEU A 587 -28.06 -31.31 -20.90
N ARG A 588 -27.71 -32.31 -21.72
CA ARG A 588 -26.82 -32.19 -22.87
C ARG A 588 -27.33 -31.14 -23.86
N ALA A 589 -26.42 -30.47 -24.54
CA ALA A 589 -26.77 -29.48 -25.57
C ALA A 589 -27.38 -30.16 -26.81
N TRP A 590 -28.15 -29.43 -27.62
CA TRP A 590 -28.83 -29.99 -28.82
C TRP A 590 -27.90 -30.75 -29.76
N HIS A 591 -26.68 -30.24 -29.95
CA HIS A 591 -25.69 -30.82 -30.85
C HIS A 591 -25.01 -32.08 -30.30
N GLU A 592 -25.19 -32.39 -29.02
CA GLU A 592 -24.65 -33.59 -28.36
C GLU A 592 -25.62 -34.77 -28.42
N LEU A 593 -26.86 -34.56 -28.86
CA LEU A 593 -27.85 -35.61 -29.07
C LEU A 593 -27.66 -36.27 -30.44
N ASN A 594 -27.74 -37.59 -30.48
CA ASN A 594 -27.80 -38.35 -31.73
C ASN A 594 -29.16 -38.19 -32.40
N ASP A 595 -29.26 -38.43 -33.71
CA ASP A 595 -30.51 -38.20 -34.45
C ASP A 595 -31.65 -39.13 -34.03
N GLU A 596 -31.34 -40.33 -33.54
CA GLU A 596 -32.31 -41.23 -32.92
C GLU A 596 -32.81 -40.68 -31.58
N GLU A 597 -31.91 -40.14 -30.75
CA GLU A 597 -32.27 -39.50 -29.48
C GLU A 597 -33.10 -38.24 -29.72
N LYS A 598 -32.76 -37.40 -30.71
CA LYS A 598 -33.57 -36.25 -31.11
C LYS A 598 -34.97 -36.68 -31.56
N LYS A 599 -35.08 -37.85 -32.20
CA LYS A 599 -36.36 -38.42 -32.64
C LYS A 599 -37.22 -38.92 -31.48
N GLU A 600 -36.61 -39.51 -30.47
CA GLU A 600 -37.33 -40.12 -29.36
C GLU A 600 -37.61 -39.14 -28.21
N LEU A 601 -36.66 -38.24 -27.92
CA LEU A 601 -36.66 -37.40 -26.72
C LEU A 601 -37.14 -35.97 -26.94
N ASP A 602 -37.26 -35.48 -28.19
CA ASP A 602 -37.71 -34.10 -28.39
C ASP A 602 -39.18 -34.02 -28.85
N PRO A 603 -40.10 -33.53 -27.98
CA PRO A 603 -41.50 -33.37 -28.33
C PRO A 603 -41.74 -32.29 -29.39
N PHE A 604 -40.79 -31.39 -29.65
CA PHE A 604 -40.92 -30.31 -30.63
C PHE A 604 -40.22 -30.62 -31.96
N ARG A 605 -39.93 -31.89 -32.25
CA ARG A 605 -39.29 -32.29 -33.50
C ARG A 605 -40.07 -31.83 -34.74
N GLY A 606 -39.36 -31.22 -35.68
CA GLY A 606 -39.94 -30.63 -36.88
C GLY A 606 -40.59 -29.26 -36.67
N ALA A 607 -40.59 -28.73 -35.44
CA ALA A 607 -41.09 -27.39 -35.19
C ALA A 607 -40.10 -26.33 -35.70
N LEU A 608 -40.62 -25.33 -36.40
CA LEU A 608 -39.89 -24.17 -36.90
C LEU A 608 -39.73 -23.14 -35.78
N LEU A 609 -38.51 -22.64 -35.58
CA LEU A 609 -38.23 -21.61 -34.58
C LEU A 609 -38.58 -20.23 -35.16
N GLY A 610 -39.33 -19.40 -34.45
CA GLY A 610 -39.69 -18.05 -34.91
C GLY A 610 -41.05 -17.56 -34.43
N PRO A 611 -41.58 -16.43 -34.93
CA PRO A 611 -41.04 -15.65 -36.05
C PRO A 611 -39.85 -14.77 -35.66
N PHE A 612 -38.82 -14.76 -36.50
CA PHE A 612 -37.76 -13.75 -36.46
C PHE A 612 -38.12 -12.59 -37.39
N ARG A 613 -37.90 -11.35 -36.96
CA ARG A 613 -38.13 -10.18 -37.81
C ARG A 613 -36.83 -9.74 -38.47
N GLY A 614 -36.78 -9.82 -39.81
CA GLY A 614 -35.67 -9.28 -40.59
C GLY A 614 -35.69 -7.75 -40.67
N ALA A 615 -34.66 -7.17 -41.28
CA ALA A 615 -34.56 -5.72 -41.50
C ALA A 615 -35.79 -5.16 -42.23
N ASP A 616 -36.35 -5.96 -43.14
CA ASP A 616 -37.48 -5.60 -43.99
C ASP A 616 -38.84 -5.86 -43.33
N SER A 617 -38.86 -6.14 -42.02
CA SER A 617 -40.06 -6.51 -41.24
C SER A 617 -40.77 -7.79 -41.70
N GLN A 618 -40.22 -8.52 -42.67
CA GLN A 618 -40.69 -9.86 -43.02
C GLN A 618 -40.32 -10.84 -41.89
N ALA A 619 -41.31 -11.65 -41.51
CA ALA A 619 -41.11 -12.74 -40.57
C ALA A 619 -40.45 -13.90 -41.31
N PHE A 620 -39.37 -14.45 -40.75
CA PHE A 620 -38.78 -15.69 -41.22
C PHE A 620 -38.69 -16.68 -40.05
N TYR A 621 -38.57 -17.95 -40.40
CA TYR A 621 -38.53 -19.07 -39.46
C TYR A 621 -37.26 -19.87 -39.70
N TYR A 622 -36.72 -20.48 -38.65
CA TYR A 622 -35.50 -21.27 -38.72
C TYR A 622 -35.83 -22.74 -38.49
N ASN A 623 -35.56 -23.56 -39.49
CA ASN A 623 -35.68 -25.01 -39.41
C ASN A 623 -34.39 -25.58 -38.81
N LEU A 624 -34.47 -26.07 -37.57
CA LEU A 624 -33.29 -26.53 -36.85
C LEU A 624 -32.72 -27.83 -37.42
N GLU A 625 -33.58 -28.72 -37.90
CA GLU A 625 -33.21 -29.99 -38.51
C GLU A 625 -32.59 -29.79 -39.90
N GLY A 626 -33.16 -28.90 -40.72
CA GLY A 626 -32.65 -28.59 -42.05
C GLY A 626 -31.48 -27.59 -42.07
N GLN A 627 -31.28 -26.85 -40.97
CA GLN A 627 -30.43 -25.66 -40.92
C GLN A 627 -30.75 -24.62 -42.01
N THR A 628 -32.03 -24.55 -42.40
CA THR A 628 -32.54 -23.63 -43.43
C THR A 628 -33.38 -22.52 -42.81
N ILE A 629 -33.45 -21.39 -43.51
CA ILE A 629 -34.34 -20.28 -43.18
C ILE A 629 -35.54 -20.38 -44.12
N ASP A 630 -36.74 -20.49 -43.56
CA ASP A 630 -37.98 -20.57 -44.31
C ASP A 630 -38.72 -19.23 -44.21
N GLU A 631 -39.14 -18.67 -45.34
CA GLU A 631 -39.83 -17.36 -45.40
C GLU A 631 -41.29 -17.43 -44.91
N ALA A 632 -41.88 -18.62 -44.89
CA ALA A 632 -43.21 -18.89 -44.40
C ALA A 632 -43.25 -20.27 -43.72
N PRO A 633 -44.10 -20.46 -42.69
CA PRO A 633 -44.25 -21.77 -42.07
C PRO A 633 -44.92 -22.73 -43.07
N HIS A 634 -44.42 -23.96 -43.16
CA HIS A 634 -45.11 -25.01 -43.91
C HIS A 634 -46.44 -25.35 -43.22
N GLU A 635 -47.48 -25.70 -44.01
CA GLU A 635 -48.83 -26.01 -43.48
C GLU A 635 -48.82 -27.11 -42.41
N ASP A 636 -47.84 -28.04 -42.48
CA ASP A 636 -47.69 -29.16 -41.56
C ASP A 636 -46.69 -28.91 -40.41
N SER A 637 -45.99 -27.77 -40.39
CA SER A 637 -44.95 -27.48 -39.39
C SER A 637 -45.49 -26.61 -38.26
N GLU A 638 -45.40 -27.11 -37.02
CA GLU A 638 -45.67 -26.31 -35.83
C GLU A 638 -44.59 -25.22 -35.67
N VAL A 639 -44.98 -24.01 -35.30
CA VAL A 639 -44.04 -22.92 -35.01
C VAL A 639 -43.81 -22.86 -33.51
N LEU A 640 -42.57 -23.08 -33.07
CA LEU A 640 -42.17 -22.91 -31.68
C LEU A 640 -41.66 -21.48 -31.46
N GLY A 641 -42.54 -20.61 -30.95
CA GLY A 641 -42.26 -19.20 -30.67
C GLY A 641 -41.63 -18.94 -29.30
N MET A 642 -40.96 -17.80 -29.14
CA MET A 642 -40.30 -17.43 -27.88
C MET A 642 -41.32 -17.28 -26.72
N ASP A 643 -42.54 -16.84 -27.03
CA ASP A 643 -43.63 -16.76 -26.05
C ASP A 643 -44.08 -18.17 -25.59
N GLN A 644 -44.06 -19.17 -26.48
CA GLN A 644 -44.35 -20.56 -26.07
C GLN A 644 -43.24 -21.13 -25.19
N VAL A 645 -41.96 -20.79 -25.43
CA VAL A 645 -40.87 -21.17 -24.52
C VAL A 645 -41.10 -20.57 -23.14
N ARG A 646 -41.50 -19.30 -23.07
CA ARG A 646 -41.87 -18.64 -21.81
C ARG A 646 -43.04 -19.38 -21.14
N ASP A 647 -44.10 -19.68 -21.89
CA ASP A 647 -45.27 -20.40 -21.38
C ASP A 647 -44.90 -21.78 -20.82
N HIS A 648 -43.97 -22.51 -21.44
CA HIS A 648 -43.49 -23.80 -20.94
C HIS A 648 -42.68 -23.65 -19.64
N VAL A 649 -41.80 -22.65 -19.54
CA VAL A 649 -41.05 -22.37 -18.31
C VAL A 649 -42.00 -21.94 -17.18
N GLU A 650 -43.01 -21.10 -17.48
CA GLU A 650 -44.04 -20.69 -16.52
C GLU A 650 -44.98 -21.85 -16.14
N ALA A 651 -45.24 -22.79 -17.05
CA ALA A 651 -45.99 -24.00 -16.74
C ALA A 651 -45.20 -24.93 -15.80
N ALA A 652 -43.88 -25.07 -16.03
CA ALA A 652 -43.00 -25.79 -15.13
C ALA A 652 -42.95 -25.14 -13.74
N GLU A 653 -42.82 -23.82 -13.67
CA GLU A 653 -42.91 -23.05 -12.42
C GLU A 653 -44.21 -23.34 -11.67
N ARG A 654 -45.36 -23.18 -12.33
CA ARG A 654 -46.68 -23.41 -11.71
C ARG A 654 -46.83 -24.85 -11.22
N ALA A 655 -46.30 -25.82 -11.96
CA ALA A 655 -46.33 -27.22 -11.57
C ALA A 655 -45.48 -27.47 -10.30
N VAL A 656 -44.26 -26.93 -10.24
CA VAL A 656 -43.38 -27.04 -9.07
C VAL A 656 -44.01 -26.35 -7.84
N GLN A 657 -44.57 -25.16 -8.01
CA GLN A 657 -45.25 -24.42 -6.94
C GLN A 657 -46.45 -25.19 -6.38
N LYS A 658 -47.24 -25.82 -7.25
CA LYS A 658 -48.38 -26.64 -6.82
C LYS A 658 -47.92 -27.84 -5.98
N LEU A 659 -46.76 -28.43 -6.29
CA LEU A 659 -46.16 -29.53 -5.52
C LEU A 659 -45.70 -29.09 -4.12
N GLN A 660 -45.23 -27.85 -3.97
CA GLN A 660 -44.83 -27.29 -2.67
C GLN A 660 -46.01 -27.06 -1.71
N GLY A 661 -47.22 -26.94 -2.25
CA GLY A 661 -48.44 -26.75 -1.47
C GLY A 661 -48.69 -25.29 -1.05
N PRO A 662 -49.90 -24.96 -0.58
CA PRO A 662 -50.37 -23.58 -0.37
C PRO A 662 -49.63 -22.78 0.71
N GLY A 663 -48.71 -23.39 1.46
CA GLY A 663 -47.87 -22.72 2.48
C GLY A 663 -46.54 -22.18 1.96
N ALA A 664 -46.13 -22.51 0.73
CA ALA A 664 -44.80 -22.16 0.21
C ALA A 664 -44.71 -20.82 -0.54
N ASN A 665 -45.85 -20.16 -0.79
CA ASN A 665 -45.94 -18.92 -1.58
C ASN A 665 -45.19 -17.71 -0.98
N ASN A 666 -44.60 -17.83 0.21
CA ASN A 666 -43.79 -16.77 0.81
C ASN A 666 -42.34 -16.73 0.31
N PHE A 667 -41.90 -17.69 -0.51
CA PHE A 667 -40.56 -17.69 -1.13
C PHE A 667 -40.56 -17.13 -2.55
N ARG A 668 -41.34 -16.08 -2.80
CA ARG A 668 -41.23 -15.31 -4.05
C ARG A 668 -39.98 -14.45 -3.91
N TYR A 669 -38.90 -14.80 -4.60
CA TYR A 669 -37.79 -13.89 -4.82
C TYR A 669 -38.40 -12.65 -5.48
N SER A 670 -38.48 -11.54 -4.75
CA SER A 670 -38.93 -10.28 -5.32
C SER A 670 -37.87 -9.83 -6.32
N SER A 671 -38.01 -10.29 -7.57
CA SER A 671 -37.39 -9.64 -8.71
C SER A 671 -37.99 -8.23 -8.76
N SER A 672 -37.23 -7.27 -8.25
CA SER A 672 -37.56 -5.84 -8.29
C SER A 672 -37.59 -5.42 -9.76
N SER A 673 -38.75 -5.54 -10.39
CA SER A 673 -39.12 -4.77 -11.57
C SER A 673 -39.70 -3.46 -11.06
N ASP A 674 -38.82 -2.49 -10.77
CA ASP A 674 -39.21 -1.11 -10.59
C ASP A 674 -39.71 -0.59 -11.95
N SER A 675 -41.03 -0.69 -12.14
CA SER A 675 -41.76 0.08 -13.13
C SER A 675 -42.72 1.00 -12.38
N ASP A 676 -42.19 2.15 -11.97
CA ASP A 676 -43.01 3.30 -11.61
C ASP A 676 -43.79 3.73 -12.85
N SER A 677 -45.06 3.32 -12.94
CA SER A 677 -46.06 3.94 -13.79
C SER A 677 -47.05 4.67 -12.90
N ASP A 678 -46.74 5.95 -12.70
CA ASP A 678 -47.60 6.90 -12.02
C ASP A 678 -48.79 7.26 -12.92
N SER A 679 -49.96 7.30 -12.30
CA SER A 679 -51.26 7.57 -12.88
C SER A 679 -51.35 8.94 -13.58
N SER A 680 -51.82 8.99 -14.82
CA SER A 680 -52.67 10.09 -15.31
C SER A 680 -53.41 9.74 -16.61
N ASP A 681 -54.73 9.89 -16.53
CA ASP A 681 -55.69 9.88 -17.64
C ASP A 681 -55.42 10.99 -18.66
N GLY A 682 -55.55 10.68 -19.96
CA GLY A 682 -55.66 11.69 -21.03
C GLY A 682 -55.42 11.15 -22.46
N PRO A 683 -56.28 11.43 -23.45
CA PRO A 683 -56.41 10.58 -24.64
C PRO A 683 -55.47 10.92 -25.81
N ARG A 684 -55.05 9.86 -26.51
CA ARG A 684 -54.68 9.74 -27.94
C ARG A 684 -54.18 11.00 -28.67
N ARG A 685 -52.89 11.01 -29.07
CA ARG A 685 -52.45 11.39 -30.43
C ARG A 685 -50.95 11.18 -30.69
N GLY A 686 -50.63 10.56 -31.82
CA GLY A 686 -49.48 10.95 -32.65
C GLY A 686 -48.16 10.21 -32.41
N LYS A 687 -47.91 9.17 -33.24
CA LYS A 687 -46.60 8.59 -33.49
C LYS A 687 -45.65 9.64 -34.11
N SER A 688 -44.44 9.77 -33.58
CA SER A 688 -43.27 10.21 -34.36
C SER A 688 -42.01 9.53 -33.80
N PHE A 689 -41.59 8.47 -34.49
CA PHE A 689 -40.30 7.82 -34.32
C PHE A 689 -39.20 8.77 -34.83
N VAL A 690 -38.25 9.14 -33.97
CA VAL A 690 -37.04 9.87 -34.36
C VAL A 690 -35.86 8.91 -34.31
N PHE A 691 -35.21 8.74 -35.46
CA PHE A 691 -33.97 8.00 -35.67
C PHE A 691 -32.86 8.51 -34.73
N SER A 692 -32.30 7.62 -33.90
CA SER A 692 -31.02 7.83 -33.24
C SER A 692 -29.97 6.96 -33.91
N GLY A 693 -29.00 7.60 -34.55
CA GLY A 693 -27.90 6.94 -35.25
C GLY A 693 -27.00 6.16 -34.30
N ASN A 694 -26.93 4.86 -34.53
CA ASN A 694 -26.19 3.92 -33.69
C ASN A 694 -24.68 4.02 -33.98
N LYS A 695 -23.94 4.75 -33.14
CA LYS A 695 -22.48 4.62 -33.06
C LYS A 695 -22.17 3.33 -32.32
N LYS A 696 -21.69 2.32 -33.08
CA LYS A 696 -21.15 1.07 -32.54
C LYS A 696 -19.98 1.36 -31.59
N SER A 697 -20.27 1.39 -30.30
CA SER A 697 -19.27 1.33 -29.22
C SER A 697 -18.81 -0.11 -29.09
N TRP A 698 -17.51 -0.36 -29.20
CA TRP A 698 -16.88 -1.69 -29.00
C TRP A 698 -16.83 -2.11 -27.52
N MET A 699 -17.49 -1.39 -26.61
CA MET A 699 -17.65 -1.78 -25.20
C MET A 699 -19.07 -2.30 -24.95
N PRO A 700 -19.24 -3.51 -24.40
CA PRO A 700 -20.55 -3.97 -23.94
C PRO A 700 -21.09 -3.01 -22.88
N SER A 701 -22.33 -2.54 -23.07
CA SER A 701 -23.05 -1.70 -22.10
C SER A 701 -23.17 -2.46 -20.78
N LEU A 702 -22.57 -1.89 -19.73
CA LEU A 702 -22.35 -2.50 -18.43
C LEU A 702 -23.23 -1.79 -17.38
N ASP A 703 -24.50 -1.54 -17.71
CA ASP A 703 -25.26 -0.43 -17.10
C ASP A 703 -26.23 -0.75 -15.95
N HIS A 704 -26.52 -2.01 -15.56
CA HIS A 704 -27.65 -2.25 -14.63
C HIS A 704 -27.42 -3.07 -13.34
N THR A 705 -26.19 -3.25 -12.86
CA THR A 705 -25.95 -3.82 -11.52
C THR A 705 -25.31 -2.79 -10.58
N PRO A 706 -26.04 -2.23 -9.58
CA PRO A 706 -25.53 -1.17 -8.70
C PRO A 706 -24.34 -1.58 -7.82
N HIS A 707 -24.03 -2.88 -7.74
CA HIS A 707 -22.87 -3.40 -7.01
C HIS A 707 -21.55 -3.32 -7.81
N LEU A 708 -21.60 -3.18 -9.15
CA LEU A 708 -20.43 -3.06 -10.03
C LEU A 708 -19.85 -1.63 -10.12
N GLN A 709 -20.44 -0.66 -9.42
CA GLN A 709 -20.05 0.76 -9.52
C GLN A 709 -18.78 1.15 -8.76
N ARG A 710 -18.12 0.26 -8.01
CA ARG A 710 -16.88 0.58 -7.27
C ARG A 710 -15.73 -0.40 -7.55
N LEU A 711 -15.48 -0.72 -8.82
CA LEU A 711 -14.40 -1.64 -9.18
C LEU A 711 -13.02 -0.96 -9.20
N PRO A 712 -12.02 -1.49 -8.45
CA PRO A 712 -10.60 -1.16 -8.60
C PRO A 712 -10.10 -1.20 -10.04
N TRP A 713 -10.66 -2.10 -10.85
CA TRP A 713 -10.40 -2.20 -12.28
C TRP A 713 -10.56 -0.86 -13.02
N LYS A 714 -11.61 -0.09 -12.74
CA LYS A 714 -11.83 1.19 -13.42
C LYS A 714 -10.71 2.17 -13.11
N VAL A 715 -10.22 2.20 -11.86
CA VAL A 715 -9.09 3.04 -11.45
C VAL A 715 -7.81 2.62 -12.17
N LEU A 716 -7.51 1.31 -12.21
CA LEU A 716 -6.38 0.76 -12.95
C LEU A 716 -6.47 1.10 -14.44
N PHE A 717 -7.65 0.93 -15.04
CA PHE A 717 -7.92 1.24 -16.44
C PHE A 717 -7.68 2.72 -16.74
N TYR A 718 -8.27 3.64 -15.96
CA TYR A 718 -8.08 5.08 -16.17
C TYR A 718 -6.64 5.53 -15.94
N CYS A 719 -5.96 4.99 -14.92
CA CYS A 719 -4.55 5.26 -14.67
C CYS A 719 -3.70 4.81 -15.88
N THR A 720 -3.92 3.59 -16.37
CA THR A 720 -3.20 3.05 -17.53
C THR A 720 -3.50 3.83 -18.81
N ARG A 721 -4.77 4.21 -19.04
CA ARG A 721 -5.16 5.04 -20.19
C ARG A 721 -4.47 6.41 -20.16
N SER A 722 -4.31 6.99 -18.97
CA SER A 722 -3.58 8.25 -18.80
C SER A 722 -2.09 8.10 -19.15
N LEU A 723 -1.48 7.00 -18.71
CA LEU A 723 -0.10 6.66 -19.08
C LEU A 723 0.03 6.42 -20.59
N GLN A 724 -0.88 5.65 -21.20
CA GLN A 724 -0.94 5.40 -22.64
C GLN A 724 -1.04 6.69 -23.46
N VAL A 725 -1.81 7.69 -23.00
CA VAL A 725 -1.85 9.01 -23.64
C VAL A 725 -0.48 9.69 -23.58
N GLY A 726 0.27 9.56 -22.48
CA GLY A 726 1.65 10.03 -22.38
C GLY A 726 2.58 9.35 -23.41
N TRP A 727 2.51 8.02 -23.52
CA TRP A 727 3.26 7.25 -24.53
C TRP A 727 2.90 7.65 -25.96
N LEU A 728 1.61 7.81 -26.25
CA LEU A 728 1.13 8.24 -27.56
C LEU A 728 1.57 9.67 -27.87
N LEU A 729 1.49 10.58 -26.91
CA LEU A 729 1.92 11.97 -27.09
C LEU A 729 3.40 12.05 -27.45
N MET A 730 4.26 11.32 -26.74
CA MET A 730 5.68 11.25 -27.08
C MET A 730 5.92 10.63 -28.45
N THR A 731 5.17 9.59 -28.80
CA THR A 731 5.22 8.99 -30.15
C THR A 731 4.93 10.08 -31.20
N VAL A 732 3.85 10.84 -31.04
CA VAL A 732 3.47 11.90 -31.98
C VAL A 732 4.52 13.01 -32.05
N ILE A 733 5.06 13.45 -30.90
CA ILE A 733 6.12 14.47 -30.87
C ILE A 733 7.34 14.02 -31.69
N TYR A 734 7.83 12.81 -31.48
CA TYR A 734 8.98 12.29 -32.23
C TYR A 734 8.69 12.02 -33.70
N VAL A 735 7.44 11.65 -34.06
CA VAL A 735 7.03 11.55 -35.47
C VAL A 735 7.07 12.94 -36.13
N LEU A 736 6.55 13.97 -35.47
CA LEU A 736 6.56 15.34 -36.00
C LEU A 736 7.98 15.90 -36.14
N GLU A 737 8.87 15.57 -35.19
CA GLU A 737 10.29 15.89 -35.26
C GLU A 737 10.96 15.18 -36.44
N LEU A 738 10.70 13.88 -36.64
CA LEU A 738 11.23 13.11 -37.77
C LEU A 738 10.79 13.65 -39.14
N PHE A 739 9.59 14.22 -39.23
CA PHE A 739 9.11 14.88 -40.46
C PHE A 739 9.57 16.33 -40.60
N GLY A 740 10.35 16.87 -39.66
CA GLY A 740 10.79 18.27 -39.65
C GLY A 740 9.64 19.27 -39.49
N LEU A 741 8.46 18.81 -39.05
CA LEU A 741 7.29 19.66 -38.81
C LEU A 741 7.38 20.39 -37.47
N PHE A 742 8.25 19.92 -36.58
CA PHE A 742 8.40 20.45 -35.22
C PHE A 742 9.86 20.36 -34.78
N GLU A 743 10.50 21.50 -34.54
CA GLU A 743 11.81 21.56 -33.90
C GLU A 743 11.60 21.69 -32.39
N LEU A 744 11.77 20.59 -31.65
CA LEU A 744 11.80 20.64 -30.19
C LEU A 744 13.16 21.21 -29.76
N ASN A 745 13.31 22.53 -29.80
CA ASN A 745 14.54 23.18 -29.39
C ASN A 745 14.64 23.18 -27.86
N VAL A 746 15.01 22.03 -27.28
CA VAL A 746 15.44 21.95 -25.88
C VAL A 746 16.81 22.62 -25.83
N GLN A 747 16.82 23.95 -25.75
CA GLN A 747 18.02 24.68 -25.37
C GLN A 747 18.36 24.28 -23.93
N VAL A 748 19.14 23.22 -23.78
CA VAL A 748 19.98 23.07 -22.61
C VAL A 748 20.92 24.25 -22.68
N ASP A 749 20.63 25.30 -21.92
CA ASP A 749 21.55 26.41 -21.73
C ASP A 749 22.88 25.80 -21.33
N LYS A 750 23.80 25.70 -22.30
CA LYS A 750 25.20 25.43 -22.05
C LYS A 750 25.68 26.63 -21.26
N GLN A 751 25.49 26.57 -19.94
CA GLN A 751 26.10 27.48 -19.02
C GLN A 751 27.60 27.27 -19.21
N LYS A 752 28.21 28.15 -20.03
CA LYS A 752 29.62 28.10 -20.39
C LYS A 752 30.43 28.03 -19.10
N GLU A 753 30.96 26.85 -18.79
CA GLU A 753 32.18 26.69 -17.99
C GLU A 753 33.38 27.18 -18.83
N SER A 754 33.34 28.42 -19.29
CA SER A 754 34.49 29.11 -19.87
C SER A 754 35.09 30.03 -18.82
N ILE A 755 35.66 29.46 -17.75
CA ILE A 755 36.59 30.17 -16.88
C ILE A 755 37.73 29.21 -16.53
N ALA A 756 38.93 29.60 -16.99
CA ALA A 756 40.25 29.07 -16.65
C ALA A 756 40.73 27.81 -17.40
N GLU A 757 40.93 27.95 -18.71
CA GLU A 757 42.00 27.21 -19.42
C GLU A 757 42.89 28.14 -20.24
N ASP A 758 43.02 29.41 -19.81
CA ASP A 758 44.03 30.35 -20.32
C ASP A 758 45.23 30.31 -19.38
N GLY A 759 46.15 29.40 -19.69
CA GLY A 759 47.33 29.12 -18.90
C GLY A 759 48.26 28.13 -19.60
N ARG A 760 48.41 28.27 -20.92
CA ARG A 760 49.44 27.55 -21.67
C ARG A 760 50.37 28.57 -22.30
N LEU A 761 51.61 28.56 -21.81
CA LEU A 761 52.75 29.28 -22.33
C LEU A 761 52.90 28.98 -23.83
N GLU A 762 52.71 29.98 -24.68
CA GLU A 762 53.34 30.02 -25.99
C GLU A 762 54.74 30.60 -25.83
N GLU A 763 55.74 29.76 -26.09
CA GLU A 763 57.09 30.20 -26.41
C GLU A 763 57.04 30.97 -27.73
N VAL A 764 57.71 32.13 -27.69
CA VAL A 764 57.95 33.04 -28.80
C VAL A 764 58.86 32.36 -29.82
N GLU A 765 58.36 32.16 -31.04
CA GLU A 765 59.19 32.24 -32.25
C GLU A 765 58.53 33.21 -33.23
N GLU A 766 59.20 34.35 -33.42
CA GLU A 766 59.01 35.26 -34.54
C GLU A 766 59.37 34.53 -35.83
N GLU A 767 58.48 34.54 -36.82
CA GLU A 767 58.84 34.87 -38.20
C GLU A 767 57.56 35.16 -39.00
N GLY A 768 57.49 36.38 -39.54
CA GLY A 768 56.31 36.88 -40.21
C GLY A 768 56.15 36.38 -41.64
N HIS A 769 54.93 36.51 -42.17
CA HIS A 769 54.66 37.00 -43.52
C HIS A 769 53.15 37.24 -43.62
N GLY A 770 52.77 38.49 -43.93
CA GLY A 770 51.37 38.86 -44.13
C GLY A 770 50.90 38.54 -45.54
N VAL A 771 49.61 38.20 -45.69
CA VAL A 771 48.82 38.42 -46.92
C VAL A 771 47.33 38.52 -46.56
N ALA A 772 46.74 39.63 -47.01
CA ALA A 772 45.37 39.89 -47.46
C ALA A 772 44.15 39.30 -46.71
N GLU A 773 43.57 40.21 -45.94
CA GLU A 773 42.14 40.57 -45.86
C GLU A 773 41.27 40.19 -47.08
N GLU A 774 40.24 39.36 -46.87
CA GLU A 774 39.05 39.33 -47.73
C GLU A 774 37.76 39.27 -46.87
N GLN A 775 37.02 40.38 -46.94
CA GLN A 775 35.74 40.61 -46.27
C GLN A 775 34.60 39.94 -47.07
N ILE A 776 33.80 39.09 -46.41
CA ILE A 776 32.41 38.86 -46.84
C ILE A 776 31.50 39.03 -45.64
N GLY A 777 30.82 40.18 -45.62
CA GLY A 777 29.81 40.52 -44.64
C GLY A 777 28.47 39.87 -44.97
N HIS A 778 27.85 39.25 -43.98
CA HIS A 778 26.40 39.08 -43.92
C HIS A 778 25.87 39.74 -42.65
N GLY A 779 25.28 40.92 -42.84
CA GLY A 779 24.60 41.67 -41.79
C GLY A 779 23.22 41.09 -41.53
N GLU A 780 23.00 40.56 -40.33
CA GLU A 780 21.66 40.33 -39.79
C GLU A 780 21.36 41.33 -38.67
N ARG A 781 20.33 42.14 -38.92
CA ARG A 781 19.82 43.19 -38.04
C ARG A 781 19.20 42.57 -36.78
N ARG A 782 19.91 42.60 -35.64
CA ARG A 782 19.30 42.43 -34.31
C ARG A 782 18.69 43.75 -33.84
N LEU A 783 17.39 43.92 -34.05
CA LEU A 783 16.60 45.01 -33.49
C LEU A 783 16.12 44.67 -32.06
N GLY A 784 16.76 45.32 -31.10
CA GLY A 784 16.23 45.82 -29.82
C GLY A 784 15.10 45.09 -29.08
N LEU A 785 15.45 44.28 -28.09
CA LEU A 785 14.60 43.95 -26.94
C LEU A 785 15.35 44.11 -25.59
N ARG A 786 16.16 45.17 -25.46
CA ARG A 786 16.93 45.46 -24.23
C ARG A 786 16.49 46.73 -23.47
N ARG A 787 15.40 47.39 -23.86
CA ARG A 787 14.95 48.65 -23.25
C ARG A 787 13.74 48.57 -22.29
N LEU A 788 13.24 47.38 -21.97
CA LEU A 788 12.02 47.24 -21.15
C LEU A 788 12.22 46.63 -19.74
N LEU A 789 13.45 46.37 -19.31
CA LEU A 789 13.74 45.76 -17.99
C LEU A 789 14.71 46.57 -17.10
N GLY A 790 14.88 47.87 -17.38
CA GLY A 790 15.85 48.72 -16.67
C GLY A 790 15.25 49.69 -15.66
N LEU A 791 14.51 49.24 -14.63
CA LEU A 791 14.10 50.08 -13.48
C LEU A 791 13.86 49.26 -12.19
N LEU A 792 14.92 48.73 -11.56
CA LEU A 792 14.93 48.38 -10.12
C LEU A 792 16.37 48.48 -9.59
N PRO A 793 16.66 49.26 -8.53
CA PRO A 793 17.99 49.34 -7.94
C PRO A 793 18.17 48.19 -6.95
N TRP A 794 18.83 47.11 -7.37
CA TRP A 794 19.29 46.05 -6.49
C TRP A 794 20.80 45.87 -6.66
N GLY A 795 21.58 46.85 -6.23
CA GLY A 795 22.97 46.61 -5.86
C GLY A 795 22.97 45.97 -4.48
N ARG A 796 22.93 44.63 -4.39
CA ARG A 796 23.22 43.97 -3.11
C ARG A 796 24.71 44.20 -2.82
N PRO A 797 25.10 44.59 -1.60
CA PRO A 797 26.51 44.64 -1.23
C PRO A 797 27.13 43.26 -1.47
N GLU A 798 28.35 43.22 -2.04
CA GLU A 798 29.09 41.98 -2.18
C GLU A 798 29.24 41.34 -0.79
N PRO A 799 28.99 40.02 -0.64
CA PRO A 799 29.15 39.35 0.64
C PRO A 799 30.61 39.39 1.09
N ASP A 800 30.85 39.74 2.37
CA ASP A 800 32.20 39.85 2.96
C ASP A 800 33.03 38.56 2.85
N PHE A 801 32.37 37.40 2.72
CA PHE A 801 33.00 36.10 2.50
C PHE A 801 32.34 35.38 1.32
N VAL A 802 33.18 34.84 0.42
CA VAL A 802 32.77 33.93 -0.64
C VAL A 802 33.41 32.57 -0.35
N PHE A 803 32.63 31.70 0.28
CA PHE A 803 33.06 30.33 0.56
C PHE A 803 33.01 29.48 -0.70
N ARG A 804 34.14 28.85 -1.02
CA ARG A 804 34.20 27.77 -2.00
C ARG A 804 34.12 26.44 -1.26
N ARG A 805 33.20 25.58 -1.71
CA ARG A 805 33.17 24.18 -1.28
C ARG A 805 34.39 23.48 -1.83
N TRP A 806 35.13 22.83 -0.94
CA TRP A 806 36.30 22.08 -1.33
C TRP A 806 36.00 20.58 -1.28
N PRO A 807 36.13 19.85 -2.40
CA PRO A 807 35.87 18.42 -2.41
C PRO A 807 36.98 17.69 -1.65
N VAL A 808 36.62 17.15 -0.49
CA VAL A 808 37.47 16.27 0.29
C VAL A 808 36.93 14.85 0.18
N PRO A 809 37.73 13.87 -0.28
CA PRO A 809 37.31 12.47 -0.31
C PRO A 809 37.32 11.92 1.12
N TRP A 810 36.22 12.13 1.85
CA TRP A 810 36.05 11.61 3.20
C TRP A 810 36.00 10.07 3.16
N PRO A 811 36.72 9.37 4.06
CA PRO A 811 36.67 7.91 4.14
C PRO A 811 35.26 7.34 4.40
N SER A 812 34.37 8.13 5.00
CA SER A 812 32.97 7.77 5.28
C SER A 812 32.12 9.02 5.47
N ALA A 813 30.85 8.97 5.07
CA ALA A 813 29.86 10.03 5.31
C ALA A 813 29.55 10.22 6.80
N LEU A 814 29.85 9.23 7.65
CA LEU A 814 29.62 9.31 9.10
C LEU A 814 30.65 10.16 9.85
N ILE A 815 31.73 10.58 9.19
CA ILE A 815 32.79 11.35 9.82
C ILE A 815 32.26 12.69 10.31
N ARG A 816 32.56 13.03 11.56
CA ARG A 816 32.34 14.35 12.13
C ARG A 816 33.70 15.03 12.28
N PRO A 817 34.03 16.06 11.49
CA PRO A 817 35.19 16.87 11.79
C PRO A 817 34.86 17.70 13.03
N ASP A 818 35.55 17.45 14.14
CA ASP A 818 35.32 18.17 15.41
C ASP A 818 36.41 19.20 15.69
N SER A 819 37.59 19.05 15.08
CA SER A 819 38.68 20.01 15.19
C SER A 819 39.44 20.18 13.88
N LEU A 820 39.97 21.38 13.67
CA LEU A 820 40.87 21.72 12.58
C LEU A 820 42.11 22.39 13.17
N HIS A 821 43.27 21.96 12.72
CA HIS A 821 44.54 22.57 13.10
C HIS A 821 45.45 22.65 11.88
N LEU A 822 45.95 23.83 11.55
CA LEU A 822 46.92 24.01 10.48
C LEU A 822 48.31 24.14 11.09
N SER A 823 49.21 23.23 10.75
CA SER A 823 50.60 23.24 11.21
C SER A 823 51.54 23.08 10.03
N ALA A 824 52.50 23.99 9.88
CA ALA A 824 53.50 23.99 8.80
C ALA A 824 52.92 23.85 7.38
N GLY A 825 51.72 24.41 7.12
CA GLY A 825 51.05 24.33 5.82
C GLY A 825 50.27 23.03 5.57
N GLU A 826 50.29 22.09 6.51
CA GLU A 826 49.46 20.89 6.49
C GLU A 826 48.19 21.10 7.33
N LEU A 827 47.02 20.69 6.80
CA LEU A 827 45.75 20.80 7.52
C LEU A 827 45.48 19.47 8.23
N VAL A 828 45.49 19.49 9.55
CA VAL A 828 45.14 18.35 10.40
C VAL A 828 43.67 18.45 10.77
N ILE A 829 42.90 17.42 10.43
CA ILE A 829 41.47 17.32 10.75
C ILE A 829 41.29 16.27 11.82
N GLY A 830 40.81 16.69 12.98
CA GLY A 830 40.42 15.80 14.07
C GLY A 830 38.96 15.38 13.97
N THR A 831 38.73 14.10 14.22
CA THR A 831 37.41 13.49 14.34
C THR A 831 37.37 12.74 15.67
N PRO A 832 36.18 12.36 16.18
CA PRO A 832 36.04 11.55 17.39
C PRO A 832 36.87 10.26 17.43
N TYR A 833 37.35 9.80 16.27
CA TYR A 833 37.95 8.48 16.13
C TYR A 833 39.37 8.55 15.58
N GLN A 834 39.71 9.54 14.75
CA GLN A 834 40.96 9.58 13.98
C GLN A 834 41.41 11.01 13.68
N LEU A 835 42.73 11.20 13.55
CA LEU A 835 43.36 12.39 12.99
C LEU A 835 43.74 12.15 11.53
N TYR A 836 43.36 13.06 10.66
CA TYR A 836 43.68 13.05 9.24
C TYR A 836 44.63 14.19 8.88
N ARG A 837 45.63 13.92 8.03
CA ARG A 837 46.40 14.97 7.32
C ARG A 837 45.70 15.21 6.02
N ALA A 838 45.38 16.44 5.75
CA ALA A 838 45.14 16.92 4.42
C ALA A 838 46.45 17.62 4.00
N VAL A 839 47.15 17.04 3.04
CA VAL A 839 48.33 17.66 2.41
C VAL A 839 47.85 18.34 1.13
N PRO A 840 48.22 19.60 0.86
CA PRO A 840 47.87 20.27 -0.39
C PRO A 840 48.44 19.48 -1.58
N GLY A 841 47.55 18.90 -2.41
CA GLY A 841 47.94 18.25 -3.66
C GLY A 841 48.04 19.24 -4.82
N SER A 842 48.83 18.90 -5.85
CA SER A 842 49.04 19.74 -7.04
C SER A 842 47.76 20.05 -7.83
N ASN A 843 46.74 19.19 -7.75
CA ASN A 843 45.54 19.25 -8.60
C ASN A 843 44.32 19.85 -7.89
N SER A 844 44.51 20.79 -6.97
CA SER A 844 43.44 21.37 -6.14
C SER A 844 42.68 20.36 -5.26
N SER A 845 43.11 19.10 -5.18
CA SER A 845 42.58 18.11 -4.24
C SER A 845 43.50 18.01 -3.02
N TRP A 846 42.93 17.94 -1.82
CA TRP A 846 43.66 17.65 -0.59
C TRP A 846 43.37 16.21 -0.17
N PRO A 847 44.13 15.21 -0.67
CA PRO A 847 43.90 13.84 -0.27
C PRO A 847 44.10 13.71 1.24
N LEU A 848 43.12 13.13 1.92
CA LEU A 848 43.24 12.80 3.33
C LEU A 848 44.17 11.60 3.48
N ARG A 849 45.39 11.85 3.95
CA ARG A 849 46.32 10.82 4.37
C ARG A 849 46.14 10.62 5.87
N ARG A 850 45.85 9.38 6.29
CA ARG A 850 45.88 9.01 7.71
C ARG A 850 47.32 9.20 8.22
N ILE A 851 47.54 10.11 9.17
CA ILE A 851 48.89 10.47 9.67
C ILE A 851 49.50 9.32 10.46
N ALA A 852 48.65 8.58 11.17
CA ALA A 852 48.97 7.31 11.80
C ALA A 852 47.63 6.63 12.14
N ALA A 853 47.57 5.31 12.09
CA ALA A 853 46.73 4.65 13.08
C ALA A 853 47.43 4.95 14.40
N LEU A 854 46.92 5.88 15.21
CA LEU A 854 47.20 5.85 16.64
C LEU A 854 47.03 4.38 17.02
N GLN A 855 48.07 3.75 17.60
CA GLN A 855 47.90 2.38 18.04
C GLN A 855 46.60 2.31 18.87
N PRO A 856 45.77 1.27 18.72
CA PRO A 856 44.38 1.22 19.19
C PRO A 856 44.22 1.23 20.72
N LYS A 857 45.19 1.75 21.48
CA LYS A 857 45.16 1.91 22.92
C LYS A 857 44.95 3.34 23.42
N GLU A 858 45.13 4.38 22.59
CA GLU A 858 44.94 5.77 23.05
C GLU A 858 44.21 6.64 22.01
N ASP A 859 42.95 6.27 21.78
CA ASP A 859 41.98 7.06 21.02
C ASP A 859 41.78 8.44 21.66
N PHE A 860 41.63 9.48 20.85
CA PHE A 860 41.12 10.76 21.35
C PHE A 860 39.63 10.58 21.67
N ALA A 861 39.22 10.77 22.91
CA ALA A 861 37.80 10.75 23.25
C ALA A 861 37.02 11.88 22.54
N VAL A 862 35.70 11.73 22.45
CA VAL A 862 34.82 12.82 22.00
C VAL A 862 35.01 14.01 22.95
N GLY A 863 35.42 15.16 22.43
CA GLY A 863 35.62 16.40 23.20
C GLY A 863 37.07 16.70 23.61
N GLU A 864 38.05 15.92 23.13
CA GLU A 864 39.47 16.26 23.31
C GLU A 864 39.96 17.29 22.27
N VAL A 865 40.71 18.29 22.73
CA VAL A 865 41.27 19.37 21.91
C VAL A 865 42.80 19.21 21.87
N PRO A 866 43.42 19.05 20.69
CA PRO A 866 44.87 18.99 20.58
C PRO A 866 45.49 20.38 20.73
N LEU A 867 46.44 20.51 21.66
CA LEU A 867 47.21 21.72 21.93
C LEU A 867 48.63 21.51 21.39
N CYS A 868 48.78 21.74 20.09
CA CYS A 868 50.00 21.46 19.35
C CYS A 868 51.00 22.63 19.36
N GLU A 869 52.28 22.26 19.31
CA GLU A 869 53.41 23.13 19.02
C GLU A 869 53.75 23.05 17.52
N GLU A 870 54.29 24.12 16.94
CA GLU A 870 54.78 24.13 15.54
C GLU A 870 55.81 23.03 15.25
N ALA A 871 56.57 22.61 16.28
CA ALA A 871 57.60 21.57 16.19
C ALA A 871 57.08 20.13 16.40
N GLY A 872 55.75 19.93 16.42
CA GLY A 872 55.13 18.60 16.37
C GLY A 872 54.85 17.92 17.72
N SER A 873 55.13 18.57 18.86
CA SER A 873 54.70 18.08 20.17
C SER A 873 53.27 18.55 20.48
N CYS A 874 52.33 17.63 20.68
CA CYS A 874 50.94 17.96 21.00
C CYS A 874 50.55 17.44 22.38
N LEU A 875 49.95 18.32 23.19
CA LEU A 875 49.22 17.93 24.40
C LEU A 875 47.76 17.68 24.02
N LYS A 876 47.11 16.71 24.65
CA LYS A 876 45.66 16.54 24.55
C LYS A 876 45.01 17.24 25.74
N ALA A 877 43.98 18.02 25.49
CA ALA A 877 43.22 18.70 26.54
C ALA A 877 41.77 18.28 26.52
N THR A 878 41.21 17.95 27.68
CA THR A 878 39.82 17.51 27.81
C THR A 878 39.12 18.28 28.91
N LEU A 879 37.88 18.68 28.67
CA LEU A 879 37.02 19.32 29.66
C LEU A 879 36.12 18.26 30.30
N SER A 880 36.11 18.18 31.63
CA SER A 880 35.24 17.28 32.39
C SER A 880 34.75 18.00 33.64
N GLU A 881 33.46 18.34 33.70
CA GLU A 881 32.77 18.86 34.89
C GLU A 881 33.52 19.96 35.69
N GLY A 882 34.16 20.91 34.99
CA GLY A 882 34.93 22.00 35.62
C GLY A 882 36.41 21.70 35.85
N PHE A 883 36.92 20.56 35.36
CA PHE A 883 38.33 20.20 35.34
C PHE A 883 38.87 20.22 33.91
N LEU A 884 40.11 20.67 33.76
CA LEU A 884 40.93 20.57 32.58
C LEU A 884 41.90 19.41 32.78
N ARG A 885 41.79 18.34 31.97
CA ARG A 885 42.79 17.27 31.96
C ARG A 885 43.72 17.45 30.77
N LEU A 886 45.02 17.46 31.03
CA LEU A 886 46.09 17.57 30.03
C LEU A 886 46.86 16.25 30.00
N SER A 887 47.03 15.65 28.83
CA SER A 887 47.85 14.44 28.66
C SER A 887 48.87 14.62 27.53
N LEU A 888 50.07 14.07 27.71
CA LEU A 888 51.12 14.07 26.69
C LEU A 888 50.86 12.94 25.69
N SER A 889 50.80 13.28 24.39
CA SER A 889 50.63 12.27 23.35
C SER A 889 51.91 11.42 23.24
N GLY A 890 51.85 10.15 23.65
CA GLY A 890 52.92 9.16 23.47
C GLY A 890 53.84 8.88 24.67
N ALA A 891 53.65 9.56 25.80
CA ALA A 891 54.34 9.24 27.05
C ALA A 891 53.34 8.60 28.02
N GLY A 892 53.58 7.35 28.41
CA GLY A 892 52.65 6.59 29.24
C GLY A 892 52.22 7.31 30.52
N SER A 893 50.91 7.57 30.64
CA SER A 893 50.15 7.91 31.85
C SER A 893 50.36 9.23 32.58
N GLU A 894 51.22 10.15 32.13
CA GLU A 894 51.26 11.49 32.76
C GLU A 894 50.09 12.35 32.28
N SER A 895 48.93 12.16 32.91
CA SER A 895 47.77 13.04 32.81
C SER A 895 47.75 14.00 34.00
N ALA A 896 47.83 15.29 33.72
CA ALA A 896 47.60 16.33 34.71
C ALA A 896 46.12 16.68 34.75
N VAL A 897 45.57 16.90 35.94
CA VAL A 897 44.20 17.36 36.14
C VAL A 897 44.26 18.67 36.92
N ALA A 898 43.75 19.73 36.32
CA ALA A 898 43.71 21.05 36.95
C ALA A 898 42.26 21.53 37.02
N ARG A 899 41.83 22.04 38.17
CA ARG A 899 40.48 22.58 38.37
C ARG A 899 40.38 23.97 37.74
N ILE A 900 39.35 24.23 36.95
CA ILE A 900 39.11 25.55 36.37
C ILE A 900 38.45 26.43 37.43
N SER A 901 39.03 27.59 37.70
CA SER A 901 38.42 28.58 38.60
C SER A 901 37.26 29.28 37.89
N GLY A 902 36.12 29.40 38.57
CA GLY A 902 34.91 30.05 38.05
C GLY A 902 33.89 29.07 37.46
N SER A 903 33.12 29.53 36.47
CA SER A 903 32.10 28.73 35.80
C SER A 903 32.74 27.66 34.90
N PRO A 904 32.17 26.44 34.82
CA PRO A 904 32.74 25.36 34.03
C PRO A 904 32.72 25.72 32.54
N TRP A 905 33.85 25.49 31.87
CA TRP A 905 33.96 25.73 30.43
C TRP A 905 33.23 24.63 29.66
N ARG A 906 32.51 25.02 28.62
CA ARG A 906 31.77 24.15 27.69
C ARG A 906 32.59 23.83 26.44
N ASN A 907 33.35 24.81 25.97
CA ASN A 907 34.28 24.67 24.85
C ASN A 907 35.67 25.19 25.23
N LEU A 908 36.70 24.64 24.59
CA LEU A 908 38.10 24.94 24.85
C LEU A 908 38.84 25.09 23.52
N ALA A 909 39.74 26.06 23.44
CA ALA A 909 40.83 26.10 22.47
C ALA A 909 42.14 26.33 23.21
N GLY A 910 43.26 25.88 22.65
CA GLY A 910 44.56 26.15 23.26
C GLY A 910 45.72 25.97 22.29
N ILE A 911 46.86 26.53 22.68
CA ILE A 911 48.11 26.42 21.92
C ILE A 911 49.32 26.48 22.85
N GLN A 912 50.40 25.80 22.46
CA GLN A 912 51.69 25.91 23.12
C GLN A 912 52.54 26.99 22.46
N VAL A 913 52.90 28.03 23.22
CA VAL A 913 53.72 29.15 22.76
C VAL A 913 54.94 29.33 23.67
N PRO A 914 56.04 29.95 23.21
CA PRO A 914 57.11 30.37 24.11
C PRO A 914 56.55 31.29 25.20
N CYS A 915 56.91 31.08 26.47
CA CYS A 915 56.45 31.94 27.57
C CYS A 915 56.87 33.40 27.38
N GLU A 916 58.00 33.64 26.69
CA GLU A 916 58.50 34.96 26.32
C GLU A 916 57.50 35.73 25.44
N SER A 917 56.80 35.04 24.53
CA SER A 917 55.76 35.65 23.68
C SER A 917 54.53 36.09 24.48
N LEU A 918 54.35 35.55 25.69
CA LEU A 918 53.29 35.93 26.62
C LEU A 918 53.78 36.83 27.75
N GLN A 919 55.02 37.31 27.69
CA GLN A 919 55.62 38.06 28.80
C GLN A 919 54.81 39.31 29.15
N THR A 920 54.22 40.00 28.17
CA THR A 920 53.33 41.14 28.40
C THR A 920 52.12 40.80 29.27
N MET A 921 51.59 39.58 29.15
CA MET A 921 50.51 39.08 30.00
C MET A 921 51.04 38.56 31.35
N LEU A 922 52.14 37.82 31.34
CA LEU A 922 52.70 37.19 32.56
C LEU A 922 53.31 38.22 33.53
N SER A 923 53.86 39.32 33.04
CA SER A 923 54.56 40.35 33.85
C SER A 923 53.67 40.97 34.92
N ALA A 924 52.34 41.00 34.70
CA ALA A 924 51.38 41.52 35.66
C ALA A 924 51.17 40.57 36.86
N ALA A 925 51.46 39.27 36.69
CA ALA A 925 51.25 38.24 37.72
C ALA A 925 52.56 37.73 38.34
N GLN A 926 53.67 37.72 37.59
CA GLN A 926 54.98 37.28 38.07
C GLN A 926 56.10 38.16 37.47
N PRO A 927 56.95 38.81 38.30
CA PRO A 927 57.96 39.76 37.83
C PRO A 927 59.23 39.12 37.24
N GLU A 928 59.44 37.81 37.38
CA GLU A 928 60.64 37.15 36.84
C GLU A 928 60.45 36.63 35.40
N PRO A 929 61.45 36.77 34.51
CA PRO A 929 61.36 36.27 33.14
C PRO A 929 61.28 34.74 33.15
N VAL A 930 60.11 34.23 32.79
CA VAL A 930 59.82 32.80 32.76
C VAL A 930 60.35 32.19 31.47
N GLN A 931 61.52 31.55 31.52
CA GLN A 931 62.00 30.71 30.41
C GLN A 931 61.18 29.41 30.34
N GLY A 932 60.77 29.04 29.12
CA GLY A 932 60.04 27.79 28.86
C GLY A 932 58.89 27.94 27.85
N ARG A 933 58.07 26.89 27.77
CA ARG A 933 56.82 26.85 26.98
C ARG A 933 55.63 27.12 27.90
N CYS A 934 54.72 27.95 27.44
CA CYS A 934 53.47 28.25 28.12
C CYS A 934 52.31 27.75 27.28
N LEU A 935 51.31 27.20 27.95
CA LEU A 935 50.06 26.78 27.39
C LEU A 935 49.05 27.93 27.53
N LEU A 936 48.70 28.55 26.40
CA LEU A 936 47.63 29.53 26.32
C LEU A 936 46.33 28.80 26.00
N ILE A 937 45.31 28.94 26.84
CA ILE A 937 44.00 28.34 26.62
C ILE A 937 42.90 29.38 26.72
N ALA A 938 41.86 29.23 25.91
CA ALA A 938 40.65 30.02 25.92
C ALA A 938 39.44 29.10 26.09
N GLY A 939 38.56 29.42 27.02
CA GLY A 939 37.34 28.67 27.29
C GLY A 939 36.08 29.45 26.94
N TRP A 940 34.94 28.76 26.82
CA TRP A 940 33.61 29.36 26.81
C TRP A 940 32.81 28.86 28.00
N ASP A 941 32.43 29.73 28.94
CA ASP A 941 31.69 29.34 30.16
C ASP A 941 30.16 29.45 30.02
N GLY A 942 29.67 29.84 28.84
CA GLY A 942 28.26 30.13 28.56
C GLY A 942 27.90 31.62 28.60
N VAL A 943 28.76 32.46 29.17
CA VAL A 943 28.57 33.91 29.30
C VAL A 943 29.78 34.71 28.80
N ARG A 944 30.99 34.21 29.07
CA ARG A 944 32.28 34.86 28.84
C ARG A 944 33.26 33.93 28.15
N LEU A 945 34.32 34.54 27.62
CA LEU A 945 35.46 33.87 27.01
C LEU A 945 36.71 34.04 27.88
N PRO A 946 36.82 33.32 29.01
CA PRO A 946 38.00 33.37 29.87
C PRO A 946 39.25 32.83 29.15
N VAL A 947 40.37 33.52 29.31
CA VAL A 947 41.68 33.11 28.77
C VAL A 947 42.62 32.87 29.94
N ALA A 948 43.27 31.71 29.98
CA ALA A 948 44.25 31.34 31.00
C ALA A 948 45.61 31.01 30.37
N VAL A 949 46.67 31.28 31.12
CA VAL A 949 48.05 30.92 30.76
C VAL A 949 48.58 29.97 31.81
N ILE A 950 49.06 28.81 31.38
CA ILE A 950 49.62 27.78 32.26
C ILE A 950 51.07 27.56 31.84
N ARG A 951 52.02 27.74 32.77
CA ARG A 951 53.42 27.38 32.51
C ARG A 951 53.50 25.85 32.36
N ARG A 952 54.12 25.36 31.27
CA ARG A 952 54.37 23.93 31.14
C ARG A 952 55.46 23.56 32.14
N PRO A 953 55.21 22.63 33.09
CA PRO A 953 56.22 22.24 34.06
C PRO A 953 57.43 21.64 33.35
N MET A 954 58.63 21.96 33.83
CA MET A 954 59.84 21.23 33.45
C MET A 954 59.89 19.89 34.21
N HIS A 955 60.68 18.92 33.73
CA HIS A 955 60.73 17.57 34.30
C HIS A 955 60.78 17.57 35.84
N GLY A 956 59.75 16.99 36.47
CA GLY A 956 59.61 16.89 37.93
C GLY A 956 58.75 17.98 38.61
N GLU A 957 58.39 19.05 37.89
CA GLU A 957 57.47 20.07 38.39
C GLU A 957 56.01 19.61 38.16
N GLN A 958 55.14 19.83 39.16
CA GLN A 958 53.73 19.47 39.06
C GLN A 958 52.96 20.57 38.32
N TRP A 959 51.96 20.17 37.51
CA TRP A 959 51.02 21.11 36.94
C TRP A 959 50.23 21.82 38.05
N PRO A 960 49.81 23.08 37.84
CA PRO A 960 49.01 23.79 38.84
C PRO A 960 47.69 23.07 39.09
N GLU A 961 47.33 22.91 40.37
CA GLU A 961 46.09 22.25 40.78
C GLU A 961 44.84 23.05 40.35
N VAL A 962 44.97 24.39 40.24
CA VAL A 962 43.89 25.29 39.83
C VAL A 962 44.36 26.20 38.69
N VAL A 963 43.58 26.24 37.61
CA VAL A 963 43.74 27.16 36.49
C VAL A 963 42.88 28.39 36.75
N HIS A 964 43.53 29.54 36.95
CA HIS A 964 42.86 30.82 37.06
C HIS A 964 42.82 31.51 35.70
N PRO A 965 41.63 31.88 35.18
CA PRO A 965 41.53 32.79 34.04
C PRO A 965 42.29 34.09 34.33
N PHE A 966 43.14 34.51 33.40
CA PHE A 966 43.89 35.75 33.49
C PHE A 966 43.00 36.96 33.17
N PHE A 967 42.17 36.85 32.14
CA PHE A 967 41.22 37.88 31.72
C PHE A 967 40.06 37.28 30.91
N ASP A 968 38.96 38.01 30.82
CA ASP A 968 37.82 37.67 29.99
C ASP A 968 37.88 38.48 28.68
N VAL A 969 37.79 37.81 27.53
CA VAL A 969 37.64 38.48 26.24
C VAL A 969 36.23 39.09 26.18
N PRO A 970 36.09 40.39 25.85
CA PRO A 970 34.80 41.08 25.89
C PRO A 970 33.85 40.54 24.82
N PHE A 971 33.05 39.55 25.21
CA PHE A 971 32.04 38.91 24.37
C PHE A 971 30.67 39.52 24.66
N LYS A 972 30.40 40.70 24.08
CA LYS A 972 29.08 41.34 24.22
C LYS A 972 28.07 40.62 23.33
N ILE A 973 27.26 39.73 23.92
CA ILE A 973 26.03 39.27 23.28
C ILE A 973 25.14 40.52 23.14
N PRO A 974 24.79 40.97 21.91
CA PRO A 974 23.87 42.09 21.79
C PRO A 974 22.55 41.67 22.45
N ALA A 975 22.22 42.32 23.57
CA ALA A 975 20.89 42.19 24.18
C ALA A 975 19.90 42.52 23.07
N GLY A 976 19.12 41.53 22.64
CA GLY A 976 18.20 41.68 21.52
C GLY A 976 17.34 42.93 21.74
N ARG A 977 17.30 43.84 20.76
CA ARG A 977 16.47 45.06 20.85
C ARG A 977 15.06 44.67 21.27
N PRO A 978 14.56 45.11 22.44
CA PRO A 978 13.16 44.90 22.77
C PRO A 978 12.32 45.91 21.99
N GLY A 979 11.61 45.44 20.95
CA GLY A 979 10.45 46.13 20.38
C GLY A 979 10.55 46.56 18.91
N ALA A 980 9.72 45.95 18.04
CA ALA A 980 8.73 46.62 17.18
C ALA A 980 7.98 45.58 16.33
N LEU A 981 6.63 45.61 16.41
CA LEU A 981 5.64 44.70 15.81
C LEU A 981 5.43 43.33 16.47
N GLU A 982 4.85 43.35 17.67
CA GLU A 982 3.90 42.31 18.11
C GLU A 982 2.52 42.93 18.29
N ALA A 983 1.62 42.61 17.37
CA ALA A 983 0.19 42.76 17.59
C ALA A 983 -0.49 41.46 17.13
N ARG A 984 -1.10 40.78 18.11
CA ARG A 984 -2.00 39.62 18.02
C ARG A 984 -1.40 38.27 17.60
N ALA A 985 -0.84 37.57 18.59
CA ALA A 985 -1.08 36.14 18.77
C ALA A 985 -1.29 35.85 20.26
N ARG A 986 -2.13 34.86 20.56
CA ARG A 986 -2.65 34.50 21.90
C ARG A 986 -1.55 33.96 22.82
N PRO A 987 -1.72 34.04 24.16
CA PRO A 987 -0.72 33.54 25.11
C PRO A 987 -0.75 32.01 25.13
N ALA A 988 0.36 31.40 24.76
CA ALA A 988 0.74 30.07 25.24
C ALA A 988 1.85 30.29 26.26
N GLU A 989 1.54 29.99 27.52
CA GLU A 989 2.50 29.94 28.62
C GLU A 989 3.53 28.83 28.34
N ASP A 990 4.76 29.04 28.84
CA ASP A 990 5.90 28.11 28.89
C ASP A 990 6.72 27.89 27.60
N SER A 991 7.54 28.89 27.23
CA SER A 991 8.93 28.69 26.74
C SER A 991 9.53 30.04 26.30
N CYS A 992 10.09 30.79 27.24
CA CYS A 992 10.97 31.92 26.96
C CYS A 992 12.32 31.71 27.66
N ALA A 993 12.97 30.58 27.36
CA ALA A 993 14.42 30.56 27.37
C ALA A 993 14.85 31.26 26.07
N ALA A 994 15.17 32.56 26.16
CA ALA A 994 15.87 33.22 25.07
C ALA A 994 17.07 32.33 24.71
N SER A 995 17.05 31.75 23.50
CA SER A 995 18.11 30.90 22.97
C SER A 995 19.41 31.69 23.05
N ASN A 996 20.17 31.45 24.12
CA ASN A 996 21.54 31.93 24.25
C ASN A 996 22.32 31.16 23.20
N LYS A 997 22.35 31.70 21.97
CA LYS A 997 23.07 31.13 20.82
C LYS A 997 24.49 30.78 21.26
N GLU A 998 24.76 29.48 21.30
CA GLU A 998 25.97 28.91 21.89
C GLU A 998 27.18 29.19 20.99
N VAL A 999 28.37 29.35 21.58
CA VAL A 999 29.62 29.35 20.81
C VAL A 999 29.84 27.91 20.37
N LEU A 1000 29.79 27.63 19.07
CA LEU A 1000 29.93 26.29 18.50
C LEU A 1000 31.39 25.83 18.48
N SER A 1001 32.33 26.73 18.20
CA SER A 1001 33.74 26.40 18.04
C SER A 1001 34.63 27.56 18.48
N LEU A 1002 35.77 27.22 19.09
CA LEU A 1002 36.85 28.13 19.46
C LEU A 1002 38.15 27.69 18.81
N THR A 1003 38.96 28.64 18.37
CA THR A 1003 40.27 28.34 17.79
C THR A 1003 41.27 29.42 18.12
N LEU A 1004 42.46 29.02 18.55
CA LEU A 1004 43.61 29.90 18.78
C LEU A 1004 44.62 29.71 17.65
N GLU A 1005 45.02 30.82 17.05
CA GLU A 1005 45.99 30.86 15.96
C GLU A 1005 47.19 31.72 16.38
N PRO A 1006 48.42 31.21 16.25
CA PRO A 1006 49.62 32.01 16.34
C PRO A 1006 49.86 32.71 14.99
N ASP A 1007 50.00 34.03 14.99
CA ASP A 1007 50.49 34.76 13.82
C ASP A 1007 52.02 34.86 13.92
N ALA A 1008 52.70 33.93 13.26
CA ALA A 1008 54.16 33.87 13.22
C ALA A 1008 54.80 35.15 12.65
N ALA A 1009 54.09 35.89 11.78
CA ALA A 1009 54.63 37.09 11.14
C ALA A 1009 54.60 38.32 12.04
N GLN A 1010 53.63 38.40 12.95
CA GLN A 1010 53.40 39.59 13.79
C GLN A 1010 53.60 39.33 15.29
N ALA A 1011 54.02 38.12 15.68
CA ALA A 1011 54.04 37.68 17.08
C ALA A 1011 52.71 37.95 17.81
N SER A 1012 51.59 37.92 17.07
CA SER A 1012 50.26 38.17 17.61
C SER A 1012 49.52 36.85 17.80
N LEU A 1013 48.59 36.81 18.75
CA LEU A 1013 47.78 35.62 19.03
C LEU A 1013 46.32 35.96 18.77
N ARG A 1014 45.70 35.25 17.83
CA ARG A 1014 44.32 35.49 17.43
C ARG A 1014 43.40 34.41 17.99
N LEU A 1015 42.31 34.85 18.63
CA LEU A 1015 41.21 33.99 19.07
C LEU A 1015 40.05 34.16 18.10
N TRP A 1016 39.56 33.04 17.56
CA TRP A 1016 38.36 32.97 16.74
C TRP A 1016 37.24 32.28 17.52
N ALA A 1017 36.04 32.85 17.50
CA ALA A 1017 34.84 32.23 18.06
C ALA A 1017 33.71 32.22 17.02
N LEU A 1018 33.21 31.02 16.71
CA LEU A 1018 32.08 30.82 15.82
C LEU A 1018 30.82 30.54 16.63
N ARG A 1019 29.76 31.32 16.42
CA ARG A 1019 28.46 31.14 17.10
C ARG A 1019 27.45 30.35 16.27
N GLU A 1020 26.50 29.79 16.99
CA GLU A 1020 25.27 29.25 16.43
C GLU A 1020 24.53 30.34 15.64
N GLY A 1021 24.42 30.15 14.32
CA GLY A 1021 23.88 31.13 13.37
C GLY A 1021 24.92 31.77 12.44
N GLY A 1022 26.18 31.34 12.50
CA GLY A 1022 27.20 31.75 11.51
C GLY A 1022 27.89 33.07 11.82
N GLU A 1023 27.76 33.62 13.02
CA GLU A 1023 28.50 34.82 13.41
C GLU A 1023 29.91 34.43 13.83
N LEU A 1024 30.91 34.98 13.14
CA LEU A 1024 32.32 34.81 13.44
C LEU A 1024 32.86 36.04 14.14
N PHE A 1025 33.54 35.85 15.27
CA PHE A 1025 34.22 36.89 16.00
C PHE A 1025 35.72 36.59 16.06
N SER A 1026 36.52 37.64 16.02
CA SER A 1026 37.98 37.54 16.13
C SER A 1026 38.55 38.59 17.05
N TRP A 1027 39.51 38.20 17.87
CA TRP A 1027 40.26 39.07 18.78
C TRP A 1027 41.75 38.80 18.67
N GLU A 1028 42.53 39.85 18.86
CA GLU A 1028 43.96 39.76 19.11
C GLU A 1028 44.18 39.79 20.62
N LEU A 1029 44.61 38.66 21.19
CA LEU A 1029 44.64 38.45 22.65
C LEU A 1029 45.70 39.29 23.36
N LEU A 1030 46.86 39.51 22.74
CA LEU A 1030 47.95 40.27 23.35
C LEU A 1030 47.64 41.78 23.44
N SER A 1031 46.90 42.32 22.47
CA SER A 1031 46.48 43.72 22.46
C SER A 1031 45.12 43.95 23.10
N GLY A 1032 44.35 42.88 23.33
CA GLY A 1032 42.94 42.95 23.75
C GLY A 1032 42.00 43.53 22.68
N ARG A 1033 42.48 43.72 21.44
CA ARG A 1033 41.73 44.37 20.37
C ARG A 1033 40.76 43.39 19.72
N THR A 1034 39.51 43.81 19.52
CA THR A 1034 38.57 43.08 18.66
C THR A 1034 38.93 43.35 17.20
N LEU A 1035 39.26 42.31 16.43
CA LEU A 1035 39.64 42.41 15.03
C LEU A 1035 38.41 42.60 14.13
N GLY A 1036 37.29 41.97 14.49
CA GLY A 1036 36.03 42.19 13.81
C GLY A 1036 34.95 41.17 14.15
N ARG A 1037 33.78 41.40 13.55
CA ARG A 1037 32.61 40.53 13.62
C ARG A 1037 32.04 40.38 12.23
N TRP A 1038 31.83 39.14 11.81
CA TRP A 1038 31.29 38.82 10.50
C TRP A 1038 30.09 37.90 10.62
N ASN A 1039 29.19 37.98 9.65
CA ASN A 1039 28.08 37.05 9.52
C ASN A 1039 28.31 36.22 8.27
N LEU A 1040 28.53 34.92 8.43
CA LEU A 1040 28.83 34.01 7.33
C LEU A 1040 27.51 33.63 6.61
N PRO A 1041 27.25 34.12 5.39
CA PRO A 1041 25.99 33.88 4.71
C PRO A 1041 25.80 32.38 4.41
N GLY A 1042 24.61 31.85 4.71
CA GLY A 1042 24.26 30.44 4.47
C GLY A 1042 24.56 29.48 5.64
N PHE A 1043 25.24 29.95 6.70
CA PHE A 1043 25.51 29.14 7.88
C PHE A 1043 24.25 28.95 8.74
N GLY A 1044 24.06 27.74 9.27
CA GLY A 1044 22.93 27.38 10.14
C GLY A 1044 21.68 26.86 9.42
N ARG A 1045 21.52 27.08 8.10
CA ARG A 1045 20.46 26.43 7.31
C ARG A 1045 20.96 25.18 6.60
N ASP A 1046 22.06 25.32 5.87
CA ASP A 1046 22.54 24.27 4.97
C ASP A 1046 23.88 23.69 5.39
N PHE A 1047 24.62 24.37 6.28
CA PHE A 1047 25.93 23.94 6.79
C PHE A 1047 26.04 24.18 8.30
N GLU A 1048 26.37 23.11 9.02
CA GLU A 1048 26.61 23.06 10.46
C GLU A 1048 28.13 22.99 10.68
N ALA A 1049 28.73 24.16 10.93
CA ALA A 1049 30.15 24.27 11.17
C ALA A 1049 30.52 23.68 12.53
N ALA A 1050 31.60 22.91 12.57
CA ALA A 1050 32.09 22.25 13.76
C ALA A 1050 33.48 22.75 14.17
N ALA A 1051 34.32 23.07 13.19
CA ALA A 1051 35.66 23.59 13.44
C ALA A 1051 36.04 24.71 12.46
N ILE A 1052 36.89 25.61 12.92
CA ILE A 1052 37.46 26.70 12.13
C ILE A 1052 38.97 26.68 12.26
N CYS A 1053 39.67 27.06 11.20
CA CYS A 1053 41.10 27.28 11.23
C CYS A 1053 41.44 28.34 10.19
N THR A 1054 42.56 29.00 10.39
CA THR A 1054 43.07 30.06 9.53
C THR A 1054 44.46 29.64 9.05
N GLY A 1055 44.76 29.99 7.81
CA GLY A 1055 45.95 29.50 7.14
C GLY A 1055 46.46 30.41 6.06
N GLN A 1056 47.78 30.55 5.96
CA GLN A 1056 48.38 31.10 4.76
C GLN A 1056 48.50 29.99 3.72
N ALA A 1057 47.81 30.13 2.59
CA ALA A 1057 48.07 29.26 1.45
C ALA A 1057 49.49 29.50 0.95
N SER A 1058 50.28 28.43 0.83
CA SER A 1058 51.67 28.52 0.39
C SER A 1058 51.74 29.27 -0.95
N GLY A 1059 52.48 30.39 -0.95
CA GLY A 1059 52.74 31.19 -2.15
C GLY A 1059 51.80 32.37 -2.45
N GLN A 1060 50.65 32.54 -1.78
CA GLN A 1060 49.72 33.67 -2.09
C GLN A 1060 49.70 34.81 -1.07
N GLY A 1061 50.39 34.71 0.06
CA GLY A 1061 50.55 35.78 1.06
C GLY A 1061 49.25 36.26 1.75
N ARG A 1062 48.08 35.74 1.36
CA ARG A 1062 46.78 36.08 1.95
C ARG A 1062 46.29 34.96 2.86
N ALA A 1063 45.85 35.34 4.05
CA ALA A 1063 45.22 34.43 5.00
C ALA A 1063 43.87 33.93 4.44
N GLN A 1064 43.64 32.64 4.59
CA GLN A 1064 42.42 31.93 4.21
C GLN A 1064 41.73 31.43 5.48
N LEU A 1065 40.41 31.52 5.50
CA LEU A 1065 39.54 30.96 6.51
C LEU A 1065 39.06 29.60 6.03
N ILE A 1066 39.37 28.55 6.79
CA ILE A 1066 38.99 27.18 6.52
C ILE A 1066 37.97 26.76 7.58
N LEU A 1067 36.82 26.26 7.16
CA LEU A 1067 35.75 25.78 8.02
C LEU A 1067 35.49 24.32 7.70
N ALA A 1068 35.47 23.47 8.73
CA ALA A 1068 34.99 22.10 8.63
C ALA A 1068 33.64 21.98 9.32
N GLY A 1069 32.74 21.24 8.69
CA GLY A 1069 31.40 21.05 9.21
C GLY A 1069 30.64 20.04 8.39
N ARG A 1070 29.32 20.05 8.51
CA ARG A 1070 28.41 19.14 7.82
C ARG A 1070 27.38 19.92 7.04
N SER A 1071 27.22 19.63 5.75
CA SER A 1071 26.08 20.13 4.99
C SER A 1071 24.87 19.20 5.13
N ARG A 1072 23.66 19.77 5.18
CA ARG A 1072 22.38 19.03 5.21
C ARG A 1072 21.77 18.84 3.81
N LEU A 1073 22.61 18.73 2.78
CA LEU A 1073 22.17 18.44 1.42
C LEU A 1073 21.52 17.06 1.37
N GLY A 1074 20.21 17.01 1.15
CA GLY A 1074 19.46 15.75 1.04
C GLY A 1074 19.07 15.09 2.37
N GLY A 1075 19.11 15.82 3.48
CA GLY A 1075 18.67 15.31 4.79
C GLY A 1075 19.68 14.41 5.52
N GLN A 1076 20.78 14.01 4.87
CA GLN A 1076 21.91 13.39 5.52
C GLN A 1076 23.05 14.40 5.74
N PRO A 1077 23.70 14.40 6.92
CA PRO A 1077 24.83 15.27 7.19
C PRO A 1077 26.08 14.78 6.43
N ILE A 1078 26.50 15.52 5.39
CA ILE A 1078 27.71 15.22 4.62
C ILE A 1078 28.84 16.11 5.13
N PRO A 1079 30.00 15.57 5.56
CA PRO A 1079 31.12 16.40 5.97
C PRO A 1079 31.66 17.22 4.77
N GLU A 1080 31.87 18.52 4.97
CA GLU A 1080 32.34 19.45 3.94
C GLU A 1080 33.43 20.37 4.52
N LEU A 1081 34.40 20.75 3.68
CA LEU A 1081 35.33 21.85 3.95
C LEU A 1081 34.92 23.07 3.11
N LEU A 1082 34.79 24.22 3.77
CA LEU A 1082 34.55 25.51 3.14
C LEU A 1082 35.80 26.38 3.30
N ILE A 1083 36.27 26.98 2.21
CA ILE A 1083 37.42 27.87 2.24
C ILE A 1083 37.00 29.23 1.71
N SER A 1084 37.31 30.29 2.45
CA SER A 1084 37.15 31.67 1.99
C SER A 1084 38.45 32.45 2.17
N LYS A 1085 38.69 33.43 1.30
CA LYS A 1085 39.72 34.44 1.56
C LYS A 1085 39.23 35.33 2.69
N ILE A 1086 40.13 35.67 3.61
CA ILE A 1086 39.85 36.65 4.66
C ILE A 1086 39.96 38.04 4.01
N PRO A 1087 38.95 38.91 4.14
CA PRO A 1087 39.06 40.29 3.66
C PRO A 1087 40.22 41.00 4.38
N ASN A 1088 40.97 41.84 3.66
CA ASN A 1088 42.10 42.56 4.26
C ASN A 1088 41.59 43.43 5.42
N PHE A 1089 42.21 43.27 6.59
CA PHE A 1089 41.93 43.99 7.83
C PHE A 1089 42.57 45.37 7.89
#